data_AF-A0A1V0U8K6-F1
#
_entry.id   AF-A0A1V0U8K6-F1
#
_cell.length_a   1.000
_cell.length_b   1.000
_cell.length_c   1.000
_cell.angle_alpha   90.00
_cell.angle_beta   90.00
_cell.angle_gamma   90.00
#
_symmetry.space_group_name_H-M   'P 1'
#
loop_
_entity.id
_entity.type
_entity.pdbx_description
1 polymer ?
#
loop_
_entity_poly.entity_id
_entity_poly.type
_entity_poly.pdbx_seq_one_letter_code
_entity_poly.pdbx_strand_id
1 'polypeptide(L)'
;MHHTLRPPSRWRLTARLAAAVSLAVAVTVTGLPDVETAEAAGPPVSAKLKPNSGKRCDVRNGLSPAKKTPADSGFPDDPTGMIHKDRALPKNYEFDLPGQAYDGLEAPTAAEQKKALSQVPGDPKKNVDAWKKIADASGKPADRAMEIYARFLAHKEGLDFKHWFDKRFIRNQINNHKGSGFEGQLVRDYKLIGPDWLCEVTVELFDKDGAKVGERRYDAYNRVKKEFNEFKSNAKLTPDQLAKDRVVARSLPDHTFRFTGAKKFTKGQAQHIADLERDVKAMRGGKSGQVRGNQRMYNPVPRTTPIRGYSDHQRWFAPGCQTGTRQLAAGANACGTRGPANERALSSGRTLEEARRFQRDANRLDPRGTLPRGGPGGVDFTTLELRYVGGLGKGKGMAYSMKADQMPDPDANPGFGGAVRMQLSSDALFTWLALTPDKFWVNLNPDQPNKVMDARFGRTDAGRVLLEADLEMKRDFSEAVNPDKHAGAKVYWDTAPRRDGMPCFPGVRMWIEPKPAQVREQDGGIYILDAPLKVSTQWLDVDYTVPGSTECKDLSDAEKKAIERSVAANVMPLVEERVNTDPDYADLRAVYTARVAAEYIRQQDAKKATDFRAIIDSDDVSAWPLRDPHQDWTREQVWNRYMDSIKKGIEWFELKYGGKVYNQGVGGVDFSKQPKRNIPEAQFVAQNRDLDTTTVNSRKSDDTSYRDLDTLYLGAGPADGGSDEDPGGDPGPRPTPTPSDTGRPSDPPSSPAPDPTGPGDDGATPPPGNRPDPDGGLADTGSDTPVGLLIGLAAVLAAVGGALTWWMRRRRTASGDR
;
A
#
# COMPACT_ATOMS: atom_id res chain seq x y z
N MET A 1 -6.64 -36.72 -34.66
CA MET A 1 -6.30 -38.03 -34.06
C MET A 1 -5.66 -37.80 -32.71
N HIS A 2 -5.87 -38.74 -31.79
CA HIS A 2 -5.50 -38.76 -30.36
C HIS A 2 -6.47 -38.11 -29.37
N HIS A 3 -7.36 -38.99 -28.89
CA HIS A 3 -8.24 -38.85 -27.74
C HIS A 3 -7.47 -38.84 -26.41
N THR A 4 -8.01 -38.01 -25.53
CA THR A 4 -7.83 -37.92 -24.08
C THR A 4 -8.08 -39.25 -23.34
N LEU A 5 -7.22 -39.59 -22.37
CA LEU A 5 -7.54 -40.51 -21.27
C LEU A 5 -7.10 -39.89 -19.93
N ARG A 6 -8.09 -39.59 -19.08
CA ARG A 6 -7.93 -39.27 -17.65
C ARG A 6 -7.79 -40.57 -16.85
N PRO A 7 -6.91 -40.68 -15.85
CA PRO A 7 -6.89 -41.82 -14.93
C PRO A 7 -7.86 -41.63 -13.74
N PRO A 8 -8.37 -42.72 -13.12
CA PRO A 8 -9.44 -42.68 -12.12
C PRO A 8 -8.97 -42.43 -10.67
N SER A 9 -9.91 -42.00 -9.83
CA SER A 9 -9.76 -41.38 -8.51
C SER A 9 -9.58 -42.31 -7.30
N ARG A 10 -8.92 -43.47 -7.41
CA ARG A 10 -8.82 -44.44 -6.28
C ARG A 10 -7.43 -44.84 -5.81
N TRP A 11 -6.38 -44.07 -6.11
CA TRP A 11 -5.00 -44.35 -5.68
C TRP A 11 -4.32 -43.19 -4.92
N ARG A 12 -5.08 -42.41 -4.14
CA ARG A 12 -4.55 -41.28 -3.34
C ARG A 12 -4.47 -41.54 -1.82
N LEU A 13 -4.63 -42.78 -1.35
CA LEU A 13 -4.59 -43.09 0.10
C LEU A 13 -3.44 -43.99 0.57
N THR A 14 -2.64 -44.57 -0.32
CA THR A 14 -1.52 -45.46 0.08
C THR A 14 -0.13 -44.81 0.00
N ALA A 15 -0.01 -43.56 -0.45
CA ALA A 15 1.26 -42.82 -0.48
C ALA A 15 1.49 -41.92 0.75
N ARG A 16 0.62 -41.96 1.77
CA ARG A 16 0.74 -41.17 3.02
C ARG A 16 0.98 -42.00 4.29
N LEU A 17 1.16 -43.31 4.18
CA LEU A 17 1.38 -44.22 5.31
C LEU A 17 2.75 -44.93 5.32
N ALA A 18 3.63 -44.64 4.34
CA ALA A 18 4.99 -45.22 4.26
C ALA A 18 6.12 -44.21 4.56
N ALA A 19 5.84 -43.15 5.33
CA ALA A 19 6.84 -42.17 5.78
C ALA A 19 6.82 -41.95 7.32
N ALA A 20 6.33 -42.94 8.07
CA ALA A 20 6.19 -42.85 9.54
C ALA A 20 6.87 -44.00 10.32
N VAL A 21 7.64 -44.88 9.67
CA VAL A 21 8.44 -45.91 10.38
C VAL A 21 9.82 -46.02 9.73
N SER A 22 10.68 -45.05 10.00
CA SER A 22 12.15 -45.19 9.83
C SER A 22 12.84 -44.22 10.78
N LEU A 23 12.76 -44.52 12.07
CA LEU A 23 13.51 -43.83 13.11
C LEU A 23 14.47 -44.85 13.75
N ALA A 24 15.69 -44.37 14.00
CA ALA A 24 16.75 -44.96 14.82
C ALA A 24 17.65 -46.03 14.18
N VAL A 25 18.71 -45.62 13.47
CA VAL A 25 20.04 -46.27 13.55
C VAL A 25 21.15 -45.23 13.35
N ALA A 26 21.98 -45.07 14.39
CA ALA A 26 23.39 -44.69 14.46
C ALA A 26 23.92 -43.47 13.66
N VAL A 27 24.19 -42.37 14.37
CA VAL A 27 25.35 -41.51 14.09
C VAL A 27 26.27 -41.56 15.32
N THR A 28 27.34 -42.34 15.21
CA THR A 28 28.46 -42.35 16.15
C THR A 28 29.24 -41.05 15.99
N VAL A 29 29.15 -40.15 16.97
CA VAL A 29 30.03 -38.99 17.11
C VAL A 29 31.11 -39.34 18.13
N THR A 30 32.32 -39.59 17.65
CA THR A 30 33.52 -39.57 18.48
C THR A 30 33.98 -38.13 18.67
N GLY A 31 34.03 -37.67 19.93
CA GLY A 31 34.89 -36.55 20.35
C GLY A 31 34.23 -35.17 20.52
N LEU A 32 33.38 -35.01 21.54
CA LEU A 32 33.13 -33.75 22.24
C LEU A 32 32.93 -34.04 23.74
N PRO A 33 33.46 -33.22 24.67
CA PRO A 33 33.42 -33.48 26.11
C PRO A 33 32.00 -33.30 26.67
N ASP A 34 31.60 -34.25 27.53
CA ASP A 34 30.44 -34.30 28.43
C ASP A 34 29.26 -33.36 28.10
N VAL A 35 28.38 -33.82 27.20
CA VAL A 35 27.00 -33.38 27.18
C VAL A 35 26.24 -34.24 28.18
N GLU A 36 25.97 -33.70 29.37
CA GLU A 36 24.93 -34.24 30.25
C GLU A 36 23.67 -34.43 29.41
N THR A 37 23.23 -35.68 29.26
CA THR A 37 21.97 -36.02 28.61
C THR A 37 20.84 -35.42 29.43
N ALA A 38 20.41 -34.20 29.06
CA ALA A 38 19.20 -33.60 29.57
C ALA A 38 18.04 -34.55 29.26
N GLU A 39 17.48 -35.16 30.30
CA GLU A 39 16.27 -35.97 30.24
C GLU A 39 15.20 -35.16 29.51
N ALA A 40 14.58 -35.74 28.48
CA ALA A 40 13.58 -35.04 27.67
C ALA A 40 12.36 -34.73 28.55
N ALA A 41 12.27 -33.49 29.03
CA ALA A 41 11.19 -33.01 29.88
C ALA A 41 9.81 -33.32 29.25
N GLY A 42 8.88 -33.87 30.06
CA GLY A 42 7.54 -34.26 29.60
C GLY A 42 6.66 -33.06 29.19
N PRO A 43 5.53 -33.28 28.49
CA PRO A 43 4.62 -32.19 28.14
C PRO A 43 4.02 -31.53 29.40
N PRO A 44 3.74 -30.21 29.38
CA PRO A 44 3.15 -29.54 30.53
C PRO A 44 1.72 -30.02 30.79
N VAL A 45 1.41 -30.39 32.03
CA VAL A 45 0.07 -30.83 32.46
C VAL A 45 -0.50 -29.98 33.59
N SER A 46 0.34 -29.21 34.28
CA SER A 46 -0.11 -28.28 35.32
C SER A 46 0.61 -26.93 35.25
N ALA A 47 0.04 -25.91 35.88
CA ALA A 47 0.56 -24.56 35.88
C ALA A 47 0.39 -23.86 37.24
N LYS A 48 1.34 -22.99 37.60
CA LYS A 48 1.27 -22.15 38.81
C LYS A 48 1.73 -20.73 38.50
N LEU A 49 1.06 -19.73 39.06
CA LEU A 49 1.48 -18.34 38.93
C LEU A 49 2.83 -18.16 39.61
N LYS A 50 3.82 -17.61 38.89
CA LYS A 50 5.15 -17.38 39.44
C LYS A 50 5.07 -16.29 40.51
N PRO A 51 5.47 -16.57 41.77
CA PRO A 51 5.45 -15.56 42.83
C PRO A 51 6.27 -14.33 42.46
N ASN A 52 5.77 -13.14 42.79
CA ASN A 52 6.42 -11.86 42.52
C ASN A 52 6.80 -11.61 41.05
N SER A 53 6.12 -12.27 40.11
CA SER A 53 6.29 -11.99 38.68
C SER A 53 5.52 -10.75 38.24
N GLY A 54 6.04 -10.12 37.17
CA GLY A 54 5.53 -8.87 36.64
C GLY A 54 5.90 -7.63 37.45
N LYS A 55 5.60 -6.47 36.87
CA LYS A 55 5.76 -5.15 37.50
C LYS A 55 4.46 -4.38 37.36
N ARG A 56 4.18 -3.43 38.24
CA ARG A 56 3.03 -2.53 38.04
C ARG A 56 3.10 -1.91 36.63
N CYS A 57 1.99 -1.99 35.91
CA CYS A 57 1.94 -1.58 34.51
C CYS A 57 2.27 -0.09 34.31
N ASP A 58 1.82 0.78 35.21
CA ASP A 58 2.14 2.21 35.18
C ASP A 58 3.65 2.46 35.38
N VAL A 59 4.25 1.88 36.41
CA VAL A 59 5.69 1.98 36.68
C VAL A 59 6.53 1.45 35.51
N ARG A 60 6.17 0.27 34.99
CA ARG A 60 6.89 -0.36 33.88
C ARG A 60 6.88 0.51 32.62
N ASN A 61 5.74 1.15 32.35
CA ASN A 61 5.53 1.94 31.14
C ASN A 61 5.79 3.44 31.35
N GLY A 62 6.54 3.80 32.40
CA GLY A 62 7.00 5.17 32.63
C GLY A 62 5.89 6.17 32.99
N LEU A 63 4.73 5.69 33.44
CA LEU A 63 3.63 6.54 33.90
C LEU A 63 3.77 6.84 35.40
N SER A 64 3.22 7.98 35.83
CA SER A 64 3.12 8.29 37.26
C SER A 64 2.34 7.20 37.99
N PRO A 65 2.87 6.62 39.08
CA PRO A 65 2.19 5.54 39.79
C PRO A 65 0.84 5.99 40.35
N ALA A 66 -0.26 5.38 39.89
CA ALA A 66 -1.58 5.72 40.39
C ALA A 66 -1.80 5.16 41.80
N LYS A 67 -2.37 5.95 42.71
CA LYS A 67 -2.64 5.49 44.10
C LYS A 67 -3.71 4.39 44.15
N LYS A 68 -4.70 4.47 43.25
CA LYS A 68 -5.82 3.53 43.12
C LYS A 68 -6.06 3.19 41.65
N THR A 69 -6.58 2.01 41.39
CA THR A 69 -7.03 1.61 40.05
C THR A 69 -8.32 2.38 39.71
N PRO A 70 -8.41 3.05 38.55
CA PRO A 70 -9.63 3.73 38.12
C PRO A 70 -10.81 2.75 37.95
N ALA A 71 -12.04 3.23 38.19
CA ALA A 71 -13.23 2.39 38.04
C ALA A 71 -13.48 1.95 36.59
N ASP A 72 -13.09 2.78 35.62
CA ASP A 72 -13.16 2.53 34.19
C ASP A 72 -11.89 1.87 33.63
N SER A 73 -11.10 1.22 34.49
CA SER A 73 -9.88 0.53 34.11
C SER A 73 -10.14 -0.87 33.53
N GLY A 74 -9.47 -1.15 32.41
CA GLY A 74 -9.53 -2.43 31.71
C GLY A 74 -10.20 -2.33 30.34
N PHE A 75 -10.24 -3.47 29.66
CA PHE A 75 -10.83 -3.55 28.33
C PHE A 75 -12.36 -3.63 28.41
N PRO A 76 -13.08 -3.03 27.45
CA PRO A 76 -14.52 -3.15 27.36
C PRO A 76 -14.93 -4.61 27.08
N ASP A 77 -16.07 -5.00 27.63
CA ASP A 77 -16.75 -6.22 27.23
C ASP A 77 -17.73 -5.93 26.10
N ASP A 78 -17.86 -6.89 25.19
CA ASP A 78 -18.94 -6.90 24.21
C ASP A 78 -20.05 -7.83 24.72
N PRO A 79 -21.26 -7.30 25.02
CA PRO A 79 -22.38 -8.12 25.44
C PRO A 79 -22.99 -8.92 24.28
N THR A 80 -22.66 -8.60 23.03
CA THR A 80 -23.23 -9.20 21.81
C THR A 80 -22.29 -10.20 21.13
N GLY A 81 -21.04 -10.29 21.57
CA GLY A 81 -20.03 -11.16 20.94
C GLY A 81 -18.81 -11.42 21.82
N MET A 82 -17.93 -12.33 21.37
CA MET A 82 -16.69 -12.66 22.11
C MET A 82 -15.57 -11.66 21.90
N ILE A 83 -15.61 -10.86 20.83
CA ILE A 83 -14.55 -9.92 20.46
C ILE A 83 -15.14 -8.52 20.37
N HIS A 84 -14.78 -7.66 21.33
CA HIS A 84 -15.08 -6.23 21.24
C HIS A 84 -14.31 -5.62 20.06
N LYS A 85 -15.00 -4.84 19.21
CA LYS A 85 -14.40 -4.18 18.05
C LYS A 85 -14.60 -2.67 18.17
N ASP A 86 -13.51 -1.97 18.45
CA ASP A 86 -13.48 -0.51 18.39
C ASP A 86 -13.63 -0.06 16.92
N ARG A 87 -14.50 0.93 16.69
CA ARG A 87 -14.79 1.52 15.38
C ARG A 87 -14.20 2.92 15.20
N ALA A 88 -13.46 3.41 16.20
CA ALA A 88 -12.68 4.62 16.09
C ALA A 88 -11.60 4.49 15.01
N LEU A 89 -11.10 5.64 14.54
CA LEU A 89 -10.05 5.67 13.54
C LEU A 89 -8.76 5.00 14.05
N PRO A 90 -7.96 4.38 13.15
CA PRO A 90 -6.69 3.82 13.54
C PRO A 90 -5.83 4.84 14.28
N LYS A 91 -5.26 4.45 15.42
CA LYS A 91 -4.38 5.30 16.24
C LYS A 91 -2.92 4.90 16.07
N ASN A 92 -2.01 5.86 16.09
CA ASN A 92 -0.59 5.53 16.06
C ASN A 92 -0.08 5.12 17.45
N TYR A 93 0.90 4.23 17.48
CA TYR A 93 1.73 4.01 18.66
C TYR A 93 3.19 4.00 18.29
N GLU A 94 4.01 4.55 19.18
CA GLU A 94 5.42 4.78 18.90
C GLU A 94 6.32 3.75 19.58
N PHE A 95 7.46 3.47 18.95
CA PHE A 95 8.53 2.68 19.53
C PHE A 95 9.89 3.16 19.04
N ASP A 96 10.91 3.14 19.90
CA ASP A 96 12.24 3.64 19.52
C ASP A 96 12.95 2.69 18.55
N LEU A 97 13.53 3.24 17.49
CA LEU A 97 14.30 2.46 16.52
C LEU A 97 15.63 3.16 16.14
N PRO A 98 16.54 3.34 17.12
CA PRO A 98 17.75 4.14 16.93
C PRO A 98 18.73 3.55 15.89
N GLY A 99 18.70 2.24 15.67
CA GLY A 99 19.52 1.61 14.63
C GLY A 99 19.17 2.12 13.23
N GLN A 100 17.91 2.50 12.99
CA GLN A 100 17.46 2.98 11.70
C GLN A 100 18.08 4.34 11.32
N ALA A 101 18.53 5.14 12.30
CA ALA A 101 19.22 6.40 12.03
C ALA A 101 20.58 6.20 11.31
N TYR A 102 21.07 4.97 11.23
CA TYR A 102 22.37 4.58 10.66
C TYR A 102 22.23 3.63 9.46
N ASP A 103 21.05 3.53 8.85
CA ASP A 103 20.77 2.62 7.73
C ASP A 103 21.46 2.97 6.41
N GLY A 104 22.13 4.12 6.34
CA GLY A 104 23.04 4.53 5.27
C GLY A 104 24.51 4.24 5.57
N LEU A 105 24.82 3.49 6.65
CA LEU A 105 26.17 2.96 6.87
C LEU A 105 26.51 1.90 5.81
N GLU A 106 27.73 1.97 5.30
CA GLU A 106 28.32 0.98 4.42
C GLU A 106 29.20 0.00 5.19
N ALA A 107 29.68 -1.04 4.52
CA ALA A 107 30.62 -1.97 5.12
C ALA A 107 31.89 -1.24 5.62
N PRO A 108 32.41 -1.57 6.82
CA PRO A 108 33.53 -0.84 7.40
C PRO A 108 34.80 -1.04 6.56
N THR A 109 35.49 0.06 6.29
CA THR A 109 36.83 0.05 5.68
C THR A 109 37.84 -0.66 6.60
N ALA A 110 38.99 -1.09 6.06
CA ALA A 110 40.04 -1.72 6.87
C ALA A 110 40.51 -0.85 8.05
N ALA A 111 40.56 0.48 7.86
CA ALA A 111 40.90 1.43 8.92
C ALA A 111 39.82 1.47 10.02
N GLU A 112 38.55 1.48 9.63
CA GLU A 112 37.43 1.46 10.58
C GLU A 112 37.32 0.12 11.31
N GLN A 113 37.58 -1.00 10.64
CA GLN A 113 37.64 -2.31 11.28
C GLN A 113 38.73 -2.34 12.36
N LYS A 114 39.93 -1.87 12.03
CA LYS A 114 41.03 -1.76 12.99
C LYS A 114 40.65 -0.86 14.17
N LYS A 115 40.00 0.27 13.91
CA LYS A 115 39.53 1.20 14.95
C LYS A 115 38.45 0.56 15.84
N ALA A 116 37.47 -0.10 15.24
CA ALA A 116 36.38 -0.78 15.95
C ALA A 116 36.91 -1.87 16.91
N LEU A 117 38.03 -2.51 16.59
CA LEU A 117 38.67 -3.56 17.41
C LEU A 117 39.81 -3.07 18.34
N SER A 118 40.04 -1.75 18.42
CA SER A 118 41.22 -1.19 19.11
C SER A 118 41.06 -0.96 20.61
N GLN A 119 39.84 -0.90 21.14
CA GLN A 119 39.60 -0.55 22.55
C GLN A 119 40.06 -1.66 23.50
N VAL A 120 39.84 -2.91 23.10
CA VAL A 120 40.29 -4.09 23.84
C VAL A 120 40.90 -5.10 22.86
N PRO A 121 42.21 -5.03 22.59
CA PRO A 121 42.87 -5.89 21.61
C PRO A 121 42.60 -7.39 21.86
N GLY A 122 42.23 -8.12 20.81
CA GLY A 122 41.98 -9.56 20.88
C GLY A 122 40.60 -9.98 21.42
N ASP A 123 39.75 -9.05 21.87
CA ASP A 123 38.42 -9.37 22.41
C ASP A 123 37.30 -8.56 21.70
N PRO A 124 36.74 -9.09 20.59
CA PRO A 124 35.69 -8.39 19.84
C PRO A 124 34.45 -8.06 20.70
N LYS A 125 34.11 -8.90 21.68
CA LYS A 125 32.94 -8.68 22.54
C LYS A 125 33.16 -7.51 23.49
N LYS A 126 34.34 -7.42 24.12
CA LYS A 126 34.66 -6.26 24.99
C LYS A 126 34.80 -4.96 24.21
N ASN A 127 35.18 -5.01 22.92
CA ASN A 127 35.16 -3.82 22.07
C ASN A 127 33.74 -3.28 21.88
N VAL A 128 32.72 -4.14 21.75
CA VAL A 128 31.32 -3.69 21.70
C VAL A 128 30.94 -2.92 22.96
N ASP A 129 31.25 -3.47 24.14
CA ASP A 129 30.90 -2.84 25.41
C ASP A 129 31.66 -1.52 25.62
N ALA A 130 32.92 -1.46 25.20
CA ALA A 130 33.73 -0.24 25.26
C ALA A 130 33.17 0.85 24.34
N TRP A 131 32.94 0.53 23.06
CA TRP A 131 32.37 1.50 22.10
C TRP A 131 30.96 1.93 22.46
N LYS A 132 30.15 1.03 23.04
CA LYS A 132 28.82 1.39 23.55
C LYS A 132 28.93 2.48 24.62
N LYS A 133 29.83 2.32 25.60
CA LYS A 133 30.05 3.35 26.64
C LYS A 133 30.54 4.66 26.06
N ILE A 134 31.48 4.61 25.10
CA ILE A 134 32.01 5.81 24.43
C ILE A 134 30.90 6.53 23.68
N ALA A 135 30.12 5.81 22.86
CA ALA A 135 29.04 6.37 22.07
C ALA A 135 27.91 6.94 22.94
N ASP A 136 27.56 6.24 24.03
CA ASP A 136 26.54 6.70 24.98
C ASP A 136 27.01 7.97 25.72
N ALA A 137 28.32 8.11 26.03
CA ALA A 137 28.87 9.28 26.70
C ALA A 137 29.11 10.48 25.76
N SER A 138 29.57 10.23 24.53
CA SER A 138 29.92 11.31 23.60
C SER A 138 28.72 11.86 22.84
N GLY A 139 27.68 11.04 22.62
CA GLY A 139 26.55 11.36 21.76
C GLY A 139 26.91 11.56 20.27
N LYS A 140 28.17 11.31 19.87
CA LYS A 140 28.65 11.58 18.51
C LYS A 140 28.26 10.44 17.57
N PRO A 141 27.71 10.73 16.37
CA PRO A 141 27.34 9.68 15.42
C PRO A 141 28.49 8.78 14.98
N ALA A 142 29.69 9.34 14.83
CA ALA A 142 30.89 8.57 14.45
C ALA A 142 31.27 7.50 15.48
N ASP A 143 31.10 7.78 16.78
CA ASP A 143 31.41 6.82 17.83
C ASP A 143 30.36 5.70 17.89
N ARG A 144 29.08 6.05 17.66
CA ARG A 144 28.02 5.05 17.49
C ARG A 144 28.24 4.16 16.27
N ALA A 145 28.74 4.71 15.15
CA ALA A 145 29.12 3.92 13.99
C ALA A 145 30.22 2.90 14.32
N MET A 146 31.22 3.27 15.13
CA MET A 146 32.24 2.32 15.60
C MET A 146 31.66 1.23 16.51
N GLU A 147 30.66 1.54 17.35
CA GLU A 147 29.93 0.52 18.11
C GLU A 147 29.23 -0.47 17.18
N ILE A 148 28.54 0.03 16.15
CA ILE A 148 27.84 -0.79 15.15
C ILE A 148 28.85 -1.71 14.43
N TYR A 149 29.99 -1.18 13.98
CA TYR A 149 31.04 -1.98 13.36
C TYR A 149 31.66 -3.00 14.33
N ALA A 150 31.88 -2.64 15.59
CA ALA A 150 32.36 -3.59 16.59
C ALA A 150 31.37 -4.75 16.79
N ARG A 151 30.05 -4.47 16.76
CA ARG A 151 29.00 -5.50 16.82
C ARG A 151 29.01 -6.41 15.60
N PHE A 152 29.19 -5.83 14.41
CA PHE A 152 29.31 -6.58 13.17
C PHE A 152 30.51 -7.54 13.23
N LEU A 153 31.69 -7.02 13.57
CA LEU A 153 32.93 -7.80 13.63
C LEU A 153 32.92 -8.87 14.75
N ALA A 154 32.09 -8.70 15.78
CA ALA A 154 31.91 -9.69 16.84
C ALA A 154 30.87 -10.78 16.52
N HIS A 155 30.07 -10.64 15.45
CA HIS A 155 29.05 -11.63 15.11
C HIS A 155 29.65 -12.89 14.48
N LYS A 156 28.91 -14.00 14.48
CA LYS A 156 29.35 -15.28 13.91
C LYS A 156 28.51 -15.78 12.72
N GLU A 157 27.66 -14.93 12.16
CA GLU A 157 26.63 -15.34 11.19
C GLU A 157 27.13 -15.43 9.73
N GLY A 158 28.35 -14.95 9.44
CA GLY A 158 28.92 -14.98 8.08
C GLY A 158 28.14 -14.13 7.04
N LEU A 159 27.35 -13.17 7.51
CA LEU A 159 26.56 -12.28 6.67
C LEU A 159 27.39 -11.07 6.22
N ASP A 160 27.08 -10.53 5.05
CA ASP A 160 27.59 -9.21 4.66
C ASP A 160 27.03 -8.11 5.59
N PHE A 161 27.71 -6.96 5.62
CA PHE A 161 27.37 -5.88 6.55
C PHE A 161 25.94 -5.38 6.38
N LYS A 162 25.49 -5.12 5.15
CA LYS A 162 24.18 -4.50 4.91
C LYS A 162 23.04 -5.47 5.24
N HIS A 163 23.19 -6.74 4.85
CA HIS A 163 22.26 -7.79 5.20
C HIS A 163 22.20 -8.00 6.71
N TRP A 164 23.35 -8.06 7.40
CA TRP A 164 23.37 -8.15 8.86
C TRP A 164 22.71 -6.92 9.51
N PHE A 165 23.07 -5.72 9.07
CA PHE A 165 22.61 -4.48 9.70
C PHE A 165 21.11 -4.29 9.54
N ASP A 166 20.59 -4.40 8.31
CA ASP A 166 19.18 -4.18 8.01
C ASP A 166 18.32 -5.34 8.52
N LYS A 167 18.73 -6.58 8.25
CA LYS A 167 17.88 -7.77 8.42
C LYS A 167 18.07 -8.45 9.77
N ARG A 168 19.20 -8.25 10.47
CA ARG A 168 19.44 -8.78 11.84
C ARG A 168 19.42 -7.68 12.88
N PHE A 169 20.29 -6.68 12.76
CA PHE A 169 20.51 -5.69 13.82
C PHE A 169 19.29 -4.79 14.05
N ILE A 170 18.82 -4.06 13.02
CA ILE A 170 17.62 -3.21 13.11
C ILE A 170 16.39 -4.07 13.42
N ARG A 171 16.26 -5.23 12.76
CA ARG A 171 15.15 -6.16 12.99
C ARG A 171 15.01 -6.60 14.44
N ASN A 172 16.13 -6.96 15.08
CA ASN A 172 16.13 -7.35 16.49
C ASN A 172 15.71 -6.20 17.41
N GLN A 173 16.02 -4.94 17.07
CA GLN A 173 15.48 -3.79 17.79
C GLN A 173 13.96 -3.69 17.64
N ILE A 174 13.41 -3.87 16.44
CA ILE A 174 11.95 -3.88 16.21
C ILE A 174 11.29 -4.95 17.07
N ASN A 175 11.82 -6.18 17.06
CA ASN A 175 11.32 -7.30 17.87
C ASN A 175 11.29 -6.98 19.38
N ASN A 176 12.20 -6.14 19.85
CA ASN A 176 12.31 -5.77 21.26
C ASN A 176 11.43 -4.57 21.64
N HIS A 177 11.37 -3.55 20.78
CA HIS A 177 10.77 -2.28 21.14
C HIS A 177 9.32 -2.15 20.70
N LYS A 178 8.93 -2.73 19.56
CA LYS A 178 7.55 -2.61 19.01
C LYS A 178 6.49 -3.19 19.96
N GLY A 179 6.76 -4.36 20.56
CA GLY A 179 5.86 -4.98 21.53
C GLY A 179 5.70 -4.11 22.80
N SER A 180 6.80 -3.60 23.32
CA SER A 180 6.81 -2.72 24.51
C SER A 180 6.09 -1.39 24.24
N GLY A 181 6.28 -0.80 23.06
CA GLY A 181 5.55 0.40 22.63
C GLY A 181 4.04 0.16 22.54
N PHE A 182 3.63 -1.01 22.04
CA PHE A 182 2.22 -1.40 21.99
C PHE A 182 1.63 -1.65 23.39
N GLU A 183 2.34 -2.36 24.27
CA GLU A 183 1.95 -2.52 25.69
C GLU A 183 1.71 -1.15 26.33
N GLY A 184 2.67 -0.23 26.23
CA GLY A 184 2.55 1.11 26.79
C GLY A 184 1.39 1.90 26.23
N GLN A 185 1.06 1.72 24.94
CA GLN A 185 -0.10 2.34 24.34
C GLN A 185 -1.41 1.80 24.92
N LEU A 186 -1.54 0.48 25.06
CA LEU A 186 -2.73 -0.14 25.66
C LEU A 186 -2.88 0.22 27.14
N VAL A 187 -1.78 0.30 27.89
CA VAL A 187 -1.80 0.74 29.29
C VAL A 187 -2.40 2.14 29.42
N ARG A 188 -2.07 3.06 28.51
CA ARG A 188 -2.66 4.40 28.46
C ARG A 188 -4.12 4.39 28.03
N ASP A 189 -4.42 3.74 26.92
CA ASP A 189 -5.76 3.81 26.31
C ASP A 189 -6.84 3.10 27.13
N TYR A 190 -6.48 2.05 27.87
CA TYR A 190 -7.41 1.27 28.72
C TYR A 190 -7.16 1.48 30.22
N LYS A 191 -6.34 2.48 30.57
CA LYS A 191 -6.04 2.87 31.96
C LYS A 191 -5.63 1.68 32.82
N LEU A 192 -4.73 0.83 32.32
CA LEU A 192 -4.21 -0.35 33.02
C LEU A 192 -3.20 0.08 34.10
N ILE A 193 -3.63 0.95 35.02
CA ILE A 193 -2.80 1.65 36.00
C ILE A 193 -3.29 1.35 37.42
N GLY A 194 -2.46 1.63 38.43
CA GLY A 194 -2.80 1.37 39.82
C GLY A 194 -2.35 -0.02 40.31
N PRO A 195 -2.64 -0.35 41.59
CA PRO A 195 -2.13 -1.54 42.25
C PRO A 195 -2.68 -2.88 41.70
N ASP A 196 -3.79 -2.85 40.96
CA ASP A 196 -4.44 -4.08 40.49
C ASP A 196 -3.81 -4.65 39.21
N TRP A 197 -3.07 -3.82 38.46
CA TRP A 197 -2.50 -4.19 37.17
C TRP A 197 -1.00 -4.48 37.24
N LEU A 198 -0.63 -5.70 36.87
CA LEU A 198 0.74 -6.14 36.68
C LEU A 198 0.98 -6.43 35.20
N CYS A 199 2.10 -5.97 34.65
CA CYS A 199 2.54 -6.23 33.29
C CYS A 199 3.70 -7.24 33.28
N GLU A 200 3.80 -8.03 32.22
CA GLU A 200 4.79 -9.11 32.03
C GLU A 200 4.75 -10.18 33.14
N VAL A 201 3.55 -10.67 33.45
CA VAL A 201 3.32 -11.70 34.47
C VAL A 201 3.61 -13.08 33.91
N THR A 202 4.28 -13.92 34.69
CA THR A 202 4.70 -15.26 34.26
C THR A 202 3.95 -16.34 35.03
N VAL A 203 3.48 -17.35 34.30
CA VAL A 203 2.95 -18.61 34.83
C VAL A 203 3.95 -19.72 34.49
N GLU A 204 4.38 -20.48 35.50
CA GLU A 204 5.26 -21.63 35.34
C GLU A 204 4.45 -22.88 34.98
N LEU A 205 5.00 -23.70 34.10
CA LEU A 205 4.38 -24.92 33.59
C LEU A 205 5.19 -26.13 34.05
N PHE A 206 4.47 -27.16 34.51
CA PHE A 206 5.07 -28.37 35.07
C PHE A 206 4.54 -29.61 34.37
N ASP A 207 5.39 -30.61 34.21
CA ASP A 207 4.98 -31.93 33.75
C ASP A 207 4.27 -32.73 34.84
N LYS A 208 3.95 -33.99 34.54
CA LYS A 208 3.23 -34.91 35.44
C LYS A 208 4.01 -35.25 36.71
N ASP A 209 5.34 -35.16 36.65
CA ASP A 209 6.26 -35.50 37.72
C ASP A 209 6.57 -34.26 38.59
N GLY A 210 6.02 -33.10 38.21
CA GLY A 210 6.17 -31.83 38.92
C GLY A 210 7.44 -31.06 38.56
N ALA A 211 8.19 -31.50 37.54
CA ALA A 211 9.35 -30.78 37.05
C ALA A 211 8.92 -29.59 36.19
N LYS A 212 9.66 -28.48 36.29
CA LYS A 212 9.37 -27.28 35.49
C LYS A 212 9.82 -27.50 34.05
N VAL A 213 8.85 -27.47 33.13
CA VAL A 213 9.09 -27.76 31.70
C VAL A 213 8.87 -26.54 30.80
N GLY A 214 8.38 -25.43 31.36
CA GLY A 214 8.26 -24.19 30.61
C GLY A 214 7.63 -23.05 31.39
N GLU A 215 7.38 -21.97 30.66
CA GLU A 215 6.69 -20.78 31.16
C GLU A 215 5.71 -20.25 30.10
N ARG A 216 4.68 -19.55 30.56
CA ARG A 216 3.74 -18.75 29.78
C ARG A 216 3.69 -17.34 30.37
N ARG A 217 4.12 -16.35 29.60
CA ARG A 217 4.15 -14.93 30.00
C ARG A 217 2.95 -14.18 29.41
N TYR A 218 2.21 -13.43 30.20
CA TYR A 218 1.11 -12.57 29.76
C TYR A 218 1.52 -11.09 29.88
N ASP A 219 1.14 -10.28 28.88
CA ASP A 219 1.56 -8.88 28.80
C ASP A 219 0.91 -8.02 29.89
N ALA A 220 -0.32 -8.34 30.31
CA ALA A 220 -0.94 -7.76 31.49
C ALA A 220 -1.77 -8.77 32.30
N TYR A 221 -1.95 -8.49 33.58
CA TYR A 221 -2.74 -9.28 34.52
C TYR A 221 -3.43 -8.36 35.51
N ASN A 222 -4.76 -8.44 35.59
CA ASN A 222 -5.51 -7.80 36.65
C ASN A 222 -5.66 -8.78 37.82
N ARG A 223 -5.06 -8.48 38.97
CA ARG A 223 -5.01 -9.39 40.12
C ARG A 223 -6.29 -9.46 40.93
N VAL A 224 -7.17 -8.47 40.81
CA VAL A 224 -8.48 -8.44 41.48
C VAL A 224 -9.51 -9.18 40.62
N LYS A 225 -9.55 -8.89 39.32
CA LYS A 225 -10.43 -9.56 38.34
C LYS A 225 -9.93 -10.96 37.94
N LYS A 226 -8.67 -11.28 38.26
CA LYS A 226 -7.96 -12.51 37.84
C LYS A 226 -8.00 -12.70 36.32
N GLU A 227 -7.74 -11.65 35.57
CA GLU A 227 -7.81 -11.65 34.10
C GLU A 227 -6.40 -11.54 33.49
N PHE A 228 -5.96 -12.59 32.79
CA PHE A 228 -4.75 -12.58 31.97
C PHE A 228 -5.03 -11.92 30.62
N ASN A 229 -4.10 -11.07 30.19
CA ASN A 229 -4.20 -10.29 28.97
C ASN A 229 -2.96 -10.52 28.09
N GLU A 230 -3.18 -10.96 26.86
CA GLU A 230 -2.15 -11.11 25.81
C GLU A 230 -2.33 -10.02 24.76
N PHE A 231 -1.26 -9.32 24.41
CA PHE A 231 -1.23 -8.20 23.47
C PHE A 231 -0.50 -8.61 22.18
N LYS A 232 -1.16 -8.46 21.04
CA LYS A 232 -0.62 -8.81 19.72
C LYS A 232 -0.63 -7.62 18.77
N SER A 233 0.55 -7.06 18.52
CA SER A 233 0.73 -5.94 17.59
C SER A 233 0.35 -6.27 16.12
N ASN A 234 0.30 -7.56 15.77
CA ASN A 234 -0.14 -8.05 14.46
C ASN A 234 -1.41 -8.91 14.52
N ALA A 235 -2.05 -9.02 15.69
CA ALA A 235 -3.21 -9.87 15.95
C ALA A 235 -3.03 -11.39 15.67
N LYS A 236 -1.78 -11.89 15.62
CA LYS A 236 -1.47 -13.32 15.42
C LYS A 236 -1.31 -14.06 16.76
N LEU A 237 -2.11 -15.11 16.95
CA LEU A 237 -2.01 -16.10 18.01
C LEU A 237 -1.39 -17.37 17.43
N THR A 238 -0.50 -18.01 18.20
CA THR A 238 0.15 -19.25 17.77
C THR A 238 -0.47 -20.47 18.47
N PRO A 239 -0.54 -21.63 17.80
CA PRO A 239 -1.02 -22.87 18.41
C PRO A 239 -0.28 -23.24 19.70
N ASP A 240 1.03 -23.05 19.77
CA ASP A 240 1.85 -23.35 20.95
C ASP A 240 1.48 -22.48 22.16
N GLN A 241 1.20 -21.19 21.95
CA GLN A 241 0.73 -20.32 23.02
C GLN A 241 -0.63 -20.79 23.53
N LEU A 242 -1.57 -21.09 22.62
CA LEU A 242 -2.91 -21.55 22.96
C LEU A 242 -2.91 -22.92 23.65
N ALA A 243 -1.97 -23.80 23.29
CA ALA A 243 -1.79 -25.08 23.98
C ALA A 243 -1.38 -24.87 25.44
N LYS A 244 -0.45 -23.94 25.70
CA LYS A 244 -0.07 -23.55 27.06
C LYS A 244 -1.25 -22.88 27.80
N ASP A 245 -2.01 -22.02 27.13
CA ASP A 245 -3.17 -21.34 27.72
C ASP A 245 -4.23 -22.34 28.20
N ARG A 246 -4.42 -23.48 27.51
CA ARG A 246 -5.29 -24.58 27.98
C ARG A 246 -4.79 -25.21 29.28
N VAL A 247 -3.49 -25.39 29.45
CA VAL A 247 -2.90 -25.91 30.69
C VAL A 247 -3.12 -24.91 31.82
N VAL A 248 -2.83 -23.63 31.56
CA VAL A 248 -3.09 -22.54 32.53
C VAL A 248 -4.56 -22.51 32.93
N ALA A 249 -5.48 -22.60 31.97
CA ALA A 249 -6.91 -22.55 32.24
C ALA A 249 -7.41 -23.72 33.09
N ARG A 250 -6.82 -24.92 32.92
CA ARG A 250 -7.14 -26.10 33.72
C ARG A 250 -6.64 -25.97 35.16
N SER A 251 -5.43 -25.44 35.35
CA SER A 251 -4.82 -25.32 36.68
C SER A 251 -5.27 -24.11 37.48
N LEU A 252 -5.74 -23.05 36.82
CA LEU A 252 -6.19 -21.80 37.43
C LEU A 252 -7.66 -21.53 37.07
N PRO A 253 -8.62 -22.26 37.67
CA PRO A 253 -10.02 -22.31 37.22
C PRO A 253 -10.82 -21.01 37.40
N ASP A 254 -10.33 -20.10 38.24
CA ASP A 254 -10.91 -18.79 38.52
C ASP A 254 -10.33 -17.65 37.68
N HIS A 255 -9.32 -17.93 36.84
CA HIS A 255 -8.68 -16.93 35.99
C HIS A 255 -9.29 -16.89 34.58
N THR A 256 -9.47 -15.69 34.03
CA THR A 256 -10.00 -15.45 32.67
C THR A 256 -8.91 -14.97 31.72
N PHE A 257 -9.19 -14.98 30.42
CA PHE A 257 -8.23 -14.66 29.36
C PHE A 257 -8.78 -13.61 28.41
N ARG A 258 -7.93 -12.68 28.00
CA ARG A 258 -8.24 -11.70 26.99
C ARG A 258 -7.11 -11.55 25.98
N PHE A 259 -7.45 -11.58 24.70
CA PHE A 259 -6.53 -11.36 23.59
C PHE A 259 -6.80 -10.02 22.93
N THR A 260 -5.82 -9.11 22.96
CA THR A 260 -5.94 -7.78 22.37
C THR A 260 -5.10 -7.67 21.10
N GLY A 261 -5.75 -7.41 19.96
CA GLY A 261 -5.10 -7.24 18.66
C GLY A 261 -5.03 -5.78 18.25
N ALA A 262 -3.87 -5.33 17.77
CA ALA A 262 -3.70 -4.02 17.14
C ALA A 262 -4.21 -3.96 15.69
N LYS A 263 -4.53 -5.13 15.12
CA LYS A 263 -5.02 -5.33 13.76
C LYS A 263 -6.25 -6.22 13.80
N LYS A 264 -6.95 -6.34 12.67
CA LYS A 264 -8.09 -7.24 12.53
C LYS A 264 -7.68 -8.68 12.82
N PHE A 265 -8.39 -9.35 13.72
CA PHE A 265 -8.27 -10.80 13.83
C PHE A 265 -8.81 -11.42 12.53
N THR A 266 -7.98 -12.18 11.84
CA THR A 266 -8.44 -12.97 10.69
C THR A 266 -9.49 -13.99 11.15
N LYS A 267 -10.24 -14.58 10.21
CA LYS A 267 -11.23 -15.62 10.53
C LYS A 267 -10.60 -16.77 11.34
N GLY A 268 -9.39 -17.20 10.98
CA GLY A 268 -8.66 -18.23 11.72
C GLY A 268 -8.24 -17.78 13.13
N GLN A 269 -7.78 -16.53 13.28
CA GLN A 269 -7.41 -16.00 14.58
C GLN A 269 -8.60 -15.83 15.52
N ALA A 270 -9.74 -15.37 15.00
CA ALA A 270 -11.00 -15.33 15.76
C ALA A 270 -11.47 -16.75 16.15
N GLN A 271 -11.28 -17.73 15.26
CA GLN A 271 -11.60 -19.14 15.55
C GLN A 271 -10.74 -19.70 16.69
N HIS A 272 -9.45 -19.36 16.75
CA HIS A 272 -8.58 -19.76 17.85
C HIS A 272 -9.08 -19.28 19.22
N ILE A 273 -9.56 -18.03 19.31
CA ILE A 273 -10.16 -17.49 20.54
C ILE A 273 -11.44 -18.27 20.88
N ALA A 274 -12.29 -18.53 19.88
CA ALA A 274 -13.54 -19.28 20.04
C ALA A 274 -13.32 -20.73 20.50
N ASP A 275 -12.28 -21.39 19.97
CA ASP A 275 -11.93 -22.76 20.34
C ASP A 275 -11.41 -22.81 21.77
N LEU A 276 -10.56 -21.86 22.17
CA LEU A 276 -10.12 -21.78 23.56
C LEU A 276 -11.27 -21.51 24.52
N GLU A 277 -12.21 -20.61 24.19
CA GLU A 277 -13.42 -20.40 24.99
C GLU A 277 -14.24 -21.69 25.14
N ARG A 278 -14.42 -22.44 24.05
CA ARG A 278 -15.15 -23.72 24.07
C ARG A 278 -14.48 -24.74 24.98
N ASP A 279 -13.16 -24.86 24.88
CA ASP A 279 -12.35 -25.76 25.69
C ASP A 279 -12.44 -25.37 27.17
N VAL A 280 -12.28 -24.08 27.50
CA VAL A 280 -12.38 -23.56 28.87
C VAL A 280 -13.80 -23.76 29.44
N LYS A 281 -14.83 -23.50 28.64
CA LYS A 281 -16.24 -23.74 29.00
C LYS A 281 -16.48 -25.21 29.34
N ALA A 282 -15.97 -26.13 28.53
CA ALA A 282 -16.09 -27.57 28.78
C ALA A 282 -15.37 -28.00 30.06
N MET A 283 -14.17 -27.46 30.33
CA MET A 283 -13.41 -27.78 31.54
C MET A 283 -14.01 -27.20 32.83
N ARG A 284 -14.82 -26.12 32.72
CA ARG A 284 -15.31 -25.33 33.87
C ARG A 284 -16.84 -25.37 34.00
N GLY A 285 -17.44 -26.53 33.76
CA GLY A 285 -18.86 -26.78 34.03
C GLY A 285 -19.83 -25.93 33.20
N GLY A 286 -19.45 -25.52 31.99
CA GLY A 286 -20.33 -24.81 31.07
C GLY A 286 -20.39 -23.29 31.24
N LYS A 287 -19.64 -22.69 32.16
CA LYS A 287 -19.60 -21.23 32.33
C LYS A 287 -18.94 -20.54 31.13
N SER A 288 -19.66 -19.63 30.47
CA SER A 288 -19.20 -18.89 29.29
C SER A 288 -18.59 -17.53 29.60
N GLY A 289 -17.92 -16.94 28.61
CA GLY A 289 -17.36 -15.59 28.64
C GLY A 289 -16.03 -15.50 29.40
N GLN A 290 -15.29 -16.61 29.47
CA GLN A 290 -14.04 -16.71 30.22
C GLN A 290 -12.81 -16.41 29.36
N VAL A 291 -12.98 -16.46 28.05
CA VAL A 291 -11.99 -16.11 27.04
C VAL A 291 -12.63 -15.08 26.10
N ARG A 292 -12.00 -13.92 25.97
CA ARG A 292 -12.50 -12.79 25.17
C ARG A 292 -11.44 -12.20 24.26
N GLY A 293 -11.89 -11.47 23.24
CA GLY A 293 -11.04 -10.67 22.38
C GLY A 293 -11.34 -9.18 22.53
N ASN A 294 -10.31 -8.36 22.29
CA ASN A 294 -10.45 -6.92 22.10
C ASN A 294 -9.69 -6.51 20.84
N GLN A 295 -10.34 -5.78 19.94
CA GLN A 295 -9.77 -5.38 18.66
C GLN A 295 -9.88 -3.87 18.53
N ARG A 296 -8.74 -3.20 18.40
CA ARG A 296 -8.65 -1.78 18.05
C ARG A 296 -7.48 -1.58 17.09
N MET A 297 -7.70 -0.78 16.06
CA MET A 297 -6.69 -0.59 15.03
C MET A 297 -5.62 0.38 15.49
N TYR A 298 -4.36 -0.05 15.37
CA TYR A 298 -3.22 0.80 15.56
C TYR A 298 -2.17 0.67 14.46
N ASN A 299 -1.43 1.75 14.24
CA ASN A 299 -0.30 1.80 13.32
C ASN A 299 1.01 1.97 14.11
N PRO A 300 1.99 1.06 13.92
CA PRO A 300 3.31 1.19 14.54
C PRO A 300 4.12 2.30 13.87
N VAL A 301 4.61 3.26 14.65
CA VAL A 301 5.46 4.36 14.19
C VAL A 301 6.85 4.24 14.82
N PRO A 302 7.90 3.90 14.04
CA PRO A 302 9.26 3.92 14.55
C PRO A 302 9.68 5.36 14.84
N ARG A 303 10.18 5.62 16.05
CA ARG A 303 10.88 6.87 16.38
C ARG A 303 12.34 6.74 15.99
N THR A 304 12.71 7.47 14.96
CA THR A 304 14.09 7.60 14.50
C THR A 304 14.33 9.04 14.06
N THR A 305 15.52 9.56 14.35
CA THR A 305 15.96 10.87 13.88
C THR A 305 17.06 10.63 12.85
N PRO A 306 16.81 10.90 11.55
CA PRO A 306 17.83 10.75 10.53
C PRO A 306 19.07 11.60 10.84
N ILE A 307 20.24 11.06 10.54
CA ILE A 307 21.54 11.68 10.78
C ILE A 307 22.23 11.87 9.44
N ARG A 308 22.54 13.12 9.11
CA ARG A 308 23.29 13.47 7.90
C ARG A 308 24.60 12.69 7.84
N GLY A 309 24.86 12.04 6.71
CA GLY A 309 26.05 11.21 6.50
C GLY A 309 25.92 9.76 6.97
N TYR A 310 24.86 9.40 7.70
CA TYR A 310 24.67 8.05 8.27
C TYR A 310 23.32 7.42 7.93
N SER A 311 22.31 8.22 7.56
CA SER A 311 21.00 7.74 7.13
C SER A 311 20.93 7.60 5.61
N ASP A 312 20.23 6.58 5.16
CA ASP A 312 19.93 6.35 3.76
C ASP A 312 18.75 7.23 3.29
N HIS A 313 18.91 7.85 2.13
CA HIS A 313 17.89 8.65 1.46
C HIS A 313 17.76 8.27 0.00
N GLN A 314 16.53 8.10 -0.45
CA GLN A 314 16.25 7.65 -1.81
C GLN A 314 15.99 8.83 -2.73
N ARG A 315 16.50 8.77 -3.97
CA ARG A 315 16.28 9.82 -4.97
C ARG A 315 14.86 9.82 -5.55
N TRP A 316 14.06 8.79 -5.28
CA TRP A 316 12.67 8.75 -5.74
C TRP A 316 11.91 9.97 -5.26
N PHE A 317 11.19 10.62 -6.19
CA PHE A 317 10.34 11.76 -5.91
C PHE A 317 11.06 12.99 -5.30
N ALA A 318 12.40 13.04 -5.37
CA ALA A 318 13.21 14.12 -4.80
C ALA A 318 13.73 15.06 -5.90
N PRO A 319 13.04 16.18 -6.23
CA PRO A 319 13.43 17.07 -7.34
C PRO A 319 14.85 17.63 -7.20
N GLY A 320 15.22 18.05 -5.98
CA GLY A 320 16.55 18.59 -5.69
C GLY A 320 17.71 17.60 -5.84
N CYS A 321 17.40 16.32 -6.09
CA CYS A 321 18.38 15.26 -6.31
C CYS A 321 18.34 14.73 -7.75
N GLN A 322 17.56 15.32 -8.66
CA GLN A 322 17.48 14.84 -10.05
C GLN A 322 18.54 15.46 -10.97
N THR A 323 18.89 16.73 -10.79
CA THR A 323 19.72 17.50 -11.74
C THR A 323 20.91 18.20 -11.05
N GLY A 324 21.95 18.54 -11.84
CA GLY A 324 23.07 19.42 -11.44
C GLY A 324 24.20 18.76 -10.63
N THR A 325 25.09 19.55 -10.01
CA THR A 325 26.24 19.07 -9.21
C THR A 325 25.85 18.20 -8.01
N ARG A 326 24.60 18.26 -7.55
CA ARG A 326 24.03 17.35 -6.54
C ARG A 326 23.81 15.92 -7.05
N GLN A 327 23.72 15.71 -8.37
CA GLN A 327 23.73 14.39 -9.00
C GLN A 327 25.08 13.67 -8.85
N LEU A 328 26.17 14.44 -8.75
CA LEU A 328 27.56 13.97 -8.64
C LEU A 328 28.06 13.85 -7.18
N ALA A 329 27.33 14.40 -6.21
CA ALA A 329 27.63 14.31 -4.78
C ALA A 329 27.05 13.05 -4.12
N ALA A 330 26.90 11.96 -4.88
CA ALA A 330 26.18 10.77 -4.46
C ALA A 330 27.05 9.82 -3.62
N GLY A 331 27.19 10.15 -2.33
CA GLY A 331 26.80 9.20 -1.29
C GLY A 331 25.41 9.62 -0.82
N ALA A 332 24.44 8.71 -0.77
CA ALA A 332 23.01 8.95 -0.59
C ALA A 332 22.57 9.56 0.77
N ASN A 333 23.43 10.32 1.46
CA ASN A 333 23.25 10.67 2.86
C ASN A 333 22.97 12.17 3.10
N ALA A 334 22.61 12.92 2.05
CA ALA A 334 22.42 14.39 2.11
C ALA A 334 21.28 14.96 1.23
N CYS A 335 20.63 14.17 0.38
CA CYS A 335 19.52 14.61 -0.48
C CYS A 335 18.63 13.40 -0.78
N GLY A 336 17.32 13.51 -0.58
CA GLY A 336 16.38 12.48 -1.01
C GLY A 336 15.11 12.45 -0.17
N THR A 337 14.32 11.42 -0.40
CA THR A 337 13.14 11.07 0.38
C THR A 337 13.43 9.91 1.32
N ARG A 338 12.63 9.82 2.38
CA ARG A 338 12.69 8.75 3.36
C ARG A 338 11.29 8.48 3.92
N GLY A 339 11.00 7.23 4.21
CA GLY A 339 9.78 6.81 4.87
C GLY A 339 9.39 5.38 4.55
N PRO A 340 8.23 4.93 5.07
CA PRO A 340 7.74 3.57 4.91
C PRO A 340 7.67 3.07 3.46
N ALA A 341 7.33 3.92 2.48
CA ALA A 341 7.34 3.54 1.07
C ALA A 341 8.72 3.07 0.60
N ASN A 342 9.77 3.83 0.93
CA ASN A 342 11.13 3.51 0.57
C ASN A 342 11.59 2.21 1.26
N GLU A 343 11.34 2.11 2.55
CA GLU A 343 11.74 0.96 3.37
C GLU A 343 11.10 -0.34 2.86
N ARG A 344 9.78 -0.32 2.62
CA ARG A 344 9.06 -1.48 2.10
C ARG A 344 9.57 -1.88 0.72
N ALA A 345 9.75 -0.91 -0.19
CA ALA A 345 10.26 -1.14 -1.53
C ALA A 345 11.69 -1.72 -1.56
N LEU A 346 12.59 -1.22 -0.71
CA LEU A 346 13.96 -1.73 -0.60
C LEU A 346 14.01 -3.10 0.10
N SER A 347 13.04 -3.39 0.96
CA SER A 347 13.01 -4.65 1.71
C SER A 347 12.47 -5.86 0.95
N SER A 348 11.81 -5.65 -0.20
CA SER A 348 11.06 -6.69 -0.92
C SER A 348 11.92 -7.68 -1.72
N GLY A 349 13.20 -7.36 -1.95
CA GLY A 349 14.05 -8.11 -2.89
C GLY A 349 13.78 -7.74 -4.35
N ARG A 350 14.78 -7.94 -5.22
CA ARG A 350 14.71 -7.61 -6.65
C ARG A 350 14.12 -8.76 -7.47
N THR A 351 14.38 -9.99 -7.06
CA THR A 351 13.85 -11.20 -7.69
C THR A 351 12.94 -11.96 -6.73
N LEU A 352 12.09 -12.84 -7.26
CA LEU A 352 11.26 -13.73 -6.46
C LEU A 352 12.10 -14.63 -5.54
N GLU A 353 13.29 -15.06 -5.98
CA GLU A 353 14.19 -15.87 -5.16
C GLU A 353 14.71 -15.10 -3.94
N GLU A 354 15.16 -13.85 -4.15
CA GLU A 354 15.58 -12.98 -3.06
C GLU A 354 14.44 -12.68 -2.09
N ALA A 355 13.24 -12.39 -2.62
CA ALA A 355 12.05 -12.13 -1.82
C ALA A 355 11.69 -13.34 -0.95
N ARG A 356 11.72 -14.56 -1.50
CA ARG A 356 11.51 -15.80 -0.75
C ARG A 356 12.56 -15.99 0.35
N ARG A 357 13.84 -15.68 0.08
CA ARG A 357 14.90 -15.74 1.09
C ARG A 357 14.63 -14.73 2.21
N PHE A 358 14.37 -13.47 1.87
CA PHE A 358 14.10 -12.41 2.84
C PHE A 358 12.85 -12.68 3.68
N GLN A 359 11.78 -13.19 3.08
CA GLN A 359 10.57 -13.58 3.80
C GLN A 359 10.85 -14.70 4.81
N ARG A 360 11.55 -15.77 4.40
CA ARG A 360 11.92 -16.86 5.31
C ARG A 360 12.79 -16.38 6.46
N ASP A 361 13.78 -15.53 6.17
CA ASP A 361 14.65 -14.94 7.19
C ASP A 361 13.86 -14.08 8.19
N ALA A 362 12.98 -13.22 7.68
CA ALA A 362 12.13 -12.37 8.50
C ALA A 362 11.20 -13.20 9.41
N ASN A 363 10.56 -14.25 8.87
CA ASN A 363 9.72 -15.16 9.63
C ASN A 363 10.49 -15.90 10.73
N ARG A 364 11.69 -16.42 10.41
CA ARG A 364 12.57 -17.08 11.39
C ARG A 364 12.97 -16.13 12.53
N LEU A 365 13.16 -14.86 12.22
CA LEU A 365 13.53 -13.82 13.18
C LEU A 365 12.32 -13.16 13.87
N ASP A 366 11.09 -13.59 13.64
CA ASP A 366 9.91 -12.94 14.23
C ASP A 366 9.19 -13.80 15.29
N PRO A 367 9.88 -14.25 16.36
CA PRO A 367 9.24 -15.08 17.40
C PRO A 367 8.15 -14.32 18.17
N ARG A 368 8.08 -12.99 18.03
CA ARG A 368 7.16 -12.10 18.75
C ARG A 368 6.02 -11.55 17.89
N GLY A 369 5.95 -11.89 16.60
CA GLY A 369 4.87 -11.40 15.74
C GLY A 369 4.89 -9.88 15.56
N THR A 370 6.06 -9.31 15.31
CA THR A 370 6.28 -7.87 15.11
C THR A 370 6.40 -7.48 13.64
N LEU A 371 6.43 -8.46 12.72
CA LEU A 371 6.34 -8.18 11.28
C LEU A 371 5.10 -7.31 10.99
N PRO A 372 5.22 -6.32 10.08
CA PRO A 372 4.04 -5.74 9.45
C PRO A 372 3.28 -6.84 8.71
N ARG A 373 2.02 -6.59 8.36
CA ARG A 373 1.17 -7.60 7.72
C ARG A 373 1.85 -8.16 6.46
N GLY A 374 2.05 -9.49 6.44
CA GLY A 374 2.72 -10.21 5.35
C GLY A 374 4.25 -10.13 5.32
N GLY A 375 4.92 -9.48 6.28
CA GLY A 375 6.39 -9.38 6.30
C GLY A 375 6.96 -8.60 5.11
N PRO A 376 8.26 -8.73 4.76
CA PRO A 376 8.86 -8.02 3.62
C PRO A 376 8.19 -8.28 2.27
N GLY A 377 7.60 -9.47 2.08
CA GLY A 377 6.87 -9.86 0.87
C GLY A 377 5.37 -9.51 0.89
N GLY A 378 4.89 -8.77 1.90
CA GLY A 378 3.47 -8.55 2.15
C GLY A 378 2.76 -7.56 1.21
N VAL A 379 3.50 -6.86 0.33
CA VAL A 379 2.96 -5.85 -0.59
C VAL A 379 2.99 -6.40 -2.01
N ASP A 380 1.87 -6.31 -2.73
CA ASP A 380 1.86 -6.55 -4.17
C ASP A 380 2.27 -5.28 -4.91
N PHE A 381 3.58 -5.16 -5.16
CA PHE A 381 4.14 -3.99 -5.86
C PHE A 381 3.67 -3.87 -7.31
N THR A 382 3.05 -4.89 -7.91
CA THR A 382 2.46 -4.75 -9.25
C THR A 382 1.23 -3.84 -9.26
N THR A 383 0.61 -3.60 -8.10
CA THR A 383 -0.55 -2.71 -7.91
C THR A 383 -0.17 -1.33 -7.36
N LEU A 384 1.13 -1.04 -7.24
CA LEU A 384 1.63 0.18 -6.60
C LEU A 384 1.37 1.40 -7.49
N GLU A 385 0.60 2.36 -6.98
CA GLU A 385 0.25 3.59 -7.69
C GLU A 385 0.40 4.83 -6.80
N LEU A 386 0.83 5.95 -7.38
CA LEU A 386 0.95 7.22 -6.68
C LEU A 386 -0.44 7.82 -6.45
N ARG A 387 -0.86 7.96 -5.19
CA ARG A 387 -2.22 8.41 -4.83
C ARG A 387 -2.29 9.75 -4.10
N TYR A 388 -1.15 10.29 -3.68
CA TYR A 388 -1.07 11.62 -3.11
C TYR A 388 0.28 12.28 -3.40
N VAL A 389 0.27 13.57 -3.72
CA VAL A 389 1.45 14.44 -3.68
C VAL A 389 1.14 15.76 -2.97
N GLY A 390 2.10 16.29 -2.22
CA GLY A 390 1.97 17.58 -1.53
C GLY A 390 3.30 18.11 -1.02
N GLY A 391 3.26 19.23 -0.30
CA GLY A 391 4.46 19.83 0.30
C GLY A 391 5.39 20.53 -0.70
N LEU A 392 4.87 20.95 -1.87
CA LEU A 392 5.64 21.44 -3.02
C LEU A 392 6.35 22.81 -2.86
N GLY A 393 6.48 23.31 -1.63
CA GLY A 393 7.15 24.60 -1.40
C GLY A 393 8.63 24.55 -1.80
N LYS A 394 9.18 25.66 -2.29
CA LYS A 394 10.62 25.78 -2.56
C LYS A 394 11.44 25.45 -1.31
N GLY A 395 12.42 24.56 -1.43
CA GLY A 395 13.25 24.03 -0.36
C GLY A 395 12.56 23.02 0.56
N LYS A 396 11.27 22.74 0.35
CA LYS A 396 10.51 21.77 1.15
C LYS A 396 10.53 20.36 0.56
N GLY A 397 10.89 20.16 -0.70
CA GLY A 397 10.79 18.86 -1.37
C GLY A 397 9.35 18.43 -1.67
N MET A 398 9.08 17.11 -1.72
CA MET A 398 7.74 16.58 -1.97
C MET A 398 7.43 15.42 -1.01
N ALA A 399 6.26 15.48 -0.38
CA ALA A 399 5.68 14.36 0.34
C ALA A 399 4.71 13.61 -0.57
N TYR A 400 4.71 12.28 -0.46
CA TYR A 400 3.84 11.43 -1.27
C TYR A 400 3.26 10.25 -0.47
N SER A 401 2.17 9.70 -0.99
CA SER A 401 1.60 8.42 -0.53
C SER A 401 1.20 7.58 -1.73
N MET A 402 1.55 6.30 -1.68
CA MET A 402 1.25 5.31 -2.70
C MET A 402 0.28 4.28 -2.15
N LYS A 403 -0.63 3.82 -3.00
CA LYS A 403 -1.56 2.73 -2.71
C LYS A 403 -1.00 1.45 -3.34
N ALA A 404 -1.05 0.35 -2.61
CA ALA A 404 -0.83 -0.99 -3.15
C ALA A 404 -1.72 -2.00 -2.42
N ASP A 405 -2.08 -3.08 -3.09
CA ASP A 405 -2.76 -4.20 -2.46
C ASP A 405 -1.79 -5.07 -1.67
N GLN A 406 -2.33 -5.80 -0.70
CA GLN A 406 -1.60 -6.77 0.08
C GLN A 406 -1.42 -8.05 -0.72
N MET A 407 -0.24 -8.64 -0.60
CA MET A 407 0.03 -9.94 -1.20
C MET A 407 -0.82 -11.01 -0.48
N PRO A 408 -1.66 -11.79 -1.18
CA PRO A 408 -2.57 -12.75 -0.54
C PRO A 408 -1.87 -13.90 0.19
N ASP A 409 -0.76 -14.39 -0.37
CA ASP A 409 0.05 -15.48 0.20
C ASP A 409 1.55 -15.12 0.18
N PRO A 410 1.99 -14.19 1.04
CA PRO A 410 3.35 -13.67 1.00
C PRO A 410 4.39 -14.70 1.46
N ASP A 411 3.99 -15.77 2.15
CA ASP A 411 4.92 -16.80 2.61
C ASP A 411 5.32 -17.76 1.47
N ALA A 412 4.40 -18.09 0.56
CA ALA A 412 4.72 -18.88 -0.64
C ALA A 412 5.11 -18.01 -1.85
N ASN A 413 4.39 -16.90 -2.03
CA ASN A 413 4.47 -15.99 -3.17
C ASN A 413 4.66 -14.54 -2.68
N PRO A 414 5.83 -14.23 -2.09
CA PRO A 414 6.11 -12.87 -1.63
C PRO A 414 6.12 -11.89 -2.80
N GLY A 415 5.56 -10.70 -2.57
CA GLY A 415 5.74 -9.57 -3.47
C GLY A 415 7.19 -9.10 -3.48
N PHE A 416 7.65 -8.66 -4.65
CA PHE A 416 9.04 -8.29 -4.92
C PHE A 416 9.12 -7.14 -5.92
N GLY A 417 10.32 -6.62 -6.17
CA GLY A 417 10.54 -5.59 -7.19
C GLY A 417 10.05 -4.19 -6.78
N GLY A 418 9.81 -3.93 -5.50
CA GLY A 418 9.30 -2.64 -5.04
C GLY A 418 10.19 -1.46 -5.44
N ALA A 419 11.52 -1.61 -5.36
CA ALA A 419 12.45 -0.57 -5.81
C ALA A 419 12.30 -0.23 -7.31
N VAL A 420 12.04 -1.22 -8.17
CA VAL A 420 11.82 -1.01 -9.61
C VAL A 420 10.51 -0.25 -9.83
N ARG A 421 9.44 -0.61 -9.11
CA ARG A 421 8.13 0.05 -9.22
C ARG A 421 8.14 1.48 -8.70
N MET A 422 8.86 1.74 -7.61
CA MET A 422 9.13 3.08 -7.10
C MET A 422 9.90 3.93 -8.12
N GLN A 423 10.93 3.34 -8.72
CA GLN A 423 11.75 4.02 -9.72
C GLN A 423 10.94 4.38 -10.97
N LEU A 424 10.15 3.44 -11.51
CA LEU A 424 9.29 3.69 -12.66
C LEU A 424 8.32 4.85 -12.41
N SER A 425 7.64 4.83 -11.26
CA SER A 425 6.67 5.89 -10.91
C SER A 425 7.35 7.25 -10.75
N SER A 426 8.53 7.28 -10.12
CA SER A 426 9.33 8.51 -9.95
C SER A 426 9.85 9.04 -11.28
N ASP A 427 10.42 8.19 -12.12
CA ASP A 427 10.98 8.58 -13.41
C ASP A 427 9.90 9.04 -14.39
N ALA A 428 8.73 8.39 -14.36
CA ALA A 428 7.57 8.82 -15.11
C ALA A 428 7.15 10.24 -14.67
N LEU A 429 7.01 10.50 -13.36
CA LEU A 429 6.66 11.83 -12.84
C LEU A 429 7.61 12.90 -13.39
N PHE A 430 8.92 12.66 -13.34
CA PHE A 430 9.89 13.64 -13.80
C PHE A 430 9.95 13.77 -15.32
N THR A 431 9.78 12.66 -16.06
CA THR A 431 9.64 12.69 -17.53
C THR A 431 8.45 13.55 -17.95
N TRP A 432 7.30 13.36 -17.27
CA TRP A 432 6.09 14.15 -17.48
C TRP A 432 6.23 15.62 -17.11
N LEU A 433 7.23 16.00 -16.32
CA LEU A 433 7.55 17.39 -15.98
C LEU A 433 8.56 17.97 -16.98
N ALA A 434 9.56 17.20 -17.41
CA ALA A 434 10.62 17.69 -18.29
C ALA A 434 10.20 17.93 -19.73
N LEU A 435 9.29 17.12 -20.25
CA LEU A 435 8.79 17.22 -21.62
C LEU A 435 7.44 17.93 -21.68
N THR A 436 7.11 18.57 -22.78
CA THR A 436 5.83 19.26 -22.97
C THR A 436 4.70 18.29 -23.36
N PRO A 437 3.42 18.58 -23.02
CA PRO A 437 2.31 17.65 -23.25
C PRO A 437 2.09 17.19 -24.70
N ASP A 438 2.46 18.00 -25.69
CA ASP A 438 2.37 17.67 -27.12
C ASP A 438 3.25 16.48 -27.54
N LYS A 439 4.16 16.02 -26.67
CA LYS A 439 5.03 14.85 -26.89
C LYS A 439 4.47 13.55 -26.29
N PHE A 440 3.40 13.62 -25.52
CA PHE A 440 2.89 12.50 -24.70
C PHE A 440 1.96 11.59 -25.50
N TRP A 441 2.41 11.13 -26.65
CA TRP A 441 1.68 10.22 -27.50
C TRP A 441 2.60 9.21 -28.17
N VAL A 442 2.02 8.09 -28.54
CA VAL A 442 2.66 7.03 -29.33
C VAL A 442 1.72 6.56 -30.43
N ASN A 443 2.27 5.93 -31.47
CA ASN A 443 1.54 5.57 -32.67
C ASN A 443 2.16 4.35 -33.35
N LEU A 444 1.33 3.34 -33.64
CA LEU A 444 1.67 2.18 -34.45
C LEU A 444 0.79 2.16 -35.70
N ASN A 445 0.85 3.24 -36.50
CA ASN A 445 0.20 3.31 -37.82
C ASN A 445 1.18 2.87 -38.91
N PRO A 446 0.96 1.74 -39.63
CA PRO A 446 1.86 1.21 -40.67
C PRO A 446 2.35 2.21 -41.73
N ASP A 447 1.54 3.22 -42.07
CA ASP A 447 1.90 4.25 -43.06
C ASP A 447 2.85 5.32 -42.50
N GLN A 448 3.09 5.31 -41.20
CA GLN A 448 3.84 6.35 -40.49
C GLN A 448 4.99 5.79 -39.64
N PRO A 449 5.92 4.98 -40.21
CA PRO A 449 7.05 4.40 -39.47
C PRO A 449 7.98 5.46 -38.84
N ASN A 450 7.98 6.68 -39.38
CA ASN A 450 8.77 7.79 -38.87
C ASN A 450 8.03 8.64 -37.82
N LYS A 451 6.77 8.34 -37.51
CA LYS A 451 5.95 9.05 -36.51
C LYS A 451 5.44 8.08 -35.44
N VAL A 452 6.33 7.24 -34.91
CA VAL A 452 6.00 6.30 -33.83
C VAL A 452 5.82 7.03 -32.49
N MET A 453 6.73 7.94 -32.17
CA MET A 453 6.69 8.78 -30.95
C MET A 453 7.81 9.82 -31.01
N ASP A 454 7.77 10.82 -30.12
CA ASP A 454 8.88 11.75 -29.92
C ASP A 454 10.19 11.02 -29.54
N ALA A 455 11.32 11.49 -30.08
CA ALA A 455 12.61 10.82 -29.93
C ALA A 455 13.21 10.93 -28.52
N ARG A 456 12.90 11.99 -27.75
CA ARG A 456 13.34 12.10 -26.36
C ARG A 456 12.42 11.28 -25.47
N PHE A 457 11.11 11.34 -25.70
CA PHE A 457 10.16 10.52 -24.96
C PHE A 457 10.46 9.02 -25.12
N GLY A 458 10.83 8.60 -26.34
CA GLY A 458 11.26 7.22 -26.64
C GLY A 458 12.58 6.78 -25.99
N ARG A 459 13.27 7.64 -25.22
CA ARG A 459 14.46 7.28 -24.42
C ARG A 459 14.15 7.04 -22.95
N THR A 460 12.86 7.07 -22.58
CA THR A 460 12.40 6.97 -21.19
C THR A 460 11.54 5.73 -20.98
N ASP A 461 11.49 5.21 -19.76
CA ASP A 461 10.59 4.12 -19.41
C ASP A 461 9.10 4.51 -19.56
N ALA A 462 8.73 5.78 -19.31
CA ALA A 462 7.36 6.24 -19.54
C ALA A 462 6.96 6.12 -21.02
N GLY A 463 7.83 6.54 -21.94
CA GLY A 463 7.61 6.40 -23.37
C GLY A 463 7.54 4.95 -23.84
N ARG A 464 8.43 4.09 -23.31
CA ARG A 464 8.37 2.64 -23.55
C ARG A 464 7.04 2.05 -23.12
N VAL A 465 6.60 2.35 -21.89
CA VAL A 465 5.35 1.81 -21.33
C VAL A 465 4.16 2.17 -22.20
N LEU A 466 4.06 3.42 -22.68
CA LEU A 466 2.98 3.82 -23.58
C LEU A 466 3.01 3.03 -24.90
N LEU A 467 4.17 2.86 -25.53
CA LEU A 467 4.27 2.17 -26.82
C LEU A 467 4.02 0.66 -26.70
N GLU A 468 4.49 0.02 -25.62
CA GLU A 468 4.19 -1.39 -25.35
C GLU A 468 2.70 -1.60 -25.07
N ALA A 469 2.06 -0.71 -24.32
CA ALA A 469 0.61 -0.78 -24.09
C ALA A 469 -0.21 -0.60 -25.38
N ASP A 470 0.27 0.22 -26.33
CA ASP A 470 -0.39 0.35 -27.64
C ASP A 470 -0.33 -0.94 -28.47
N LEU A 471 0.78 -1.68 -28.39
CA LEU A 471 0.92 -2.99 -29.02
C LEU A 471 0.02 -4.02 -28.34
N GLU A 472 -0.01 -4.03 -27.00
CA GLU A 472 -0.83 -4.98 -26.24
C GLU A 472 -2.33 -4.74 -26.48
N MET A 473 -2.77 -3.48 -26.52
CA MET A 473 -4.17 -3.14 -26.82
C MET A 473 -4.59 -3.67 -28.19
N LYS A 474 -3.70 -3.67 -29.19
CA LYS A 474 -4.00 -4.25 -30.50
C LYS A 474 -4.13 -5.77 -30.45
N ARG A 475 -3.33 -6.44 -29.63
CA ARG A 475 -3.46 -7.90 -29.40
C ARG A 475 -4.79 -8.21 -28.72
N ASP A 476 -5.13 -7.45 -27.69
CA ASP A 476 -6.41 -7.56 -26.99
C ASP A 476 -7.58 -7.30 -27.90
N PHE A 477 -7.49 -6.30 -28.77
CA PHE A 477 -8.52 -6.02 -29.77
C PHE A 477 -8.73 -7.20 -30.71
N SER A 478 -7.64 -7.76 -31.26
CA SER A 478 -7.72 -8.92 -32.14
C SER A 478 -8.39 -10.12 -31.44
N GLU A 479 -8.20 -10.26 -30.13
CA GLU A 479 -8.88 -11.27 -29.31
C GLU A 479 -10.35 -10.92 -29.07
N ALA A 480 -10.62 -9.68 -28.73
CA ALA A 480 -11.96 -9.18 -28.45
C ALA A 480 -12.89 -9.23 -29.66
N VAL A 481 -12.36 -9.21 -30.90
CA VAL A 481 -13.14 -9.40 -32.14
C VAL A 481 -13.36 -10.87 -32.51
N ASN A 482 -13.03 -11.84 -31.65
CA ASN A 482 -13.30 -13.26 -31.93
C ASN A 482 -14.78 -13.61 -31.70
N PRO A 483 -15.58 -13.90 -32.76
CA PRO A 483 -17.01 -14.16 -32.63
C PRO A 483 -17.35 -15.51 -31.97
N ASP A 484 -16.39 -16.44 -31.93
CA ASP A 484 -16.56 -17.73 -31.26
C ASP A 484 -16.37 -17.61 -29.74
N LYS A 485 -15.71 -16.54 -29.27
CA LYS A 485 -15.44 -16.30 -27.84
C LYS A 485 -16.32 -15.22 -27.22
N HIS A 486 -16.66 -14.19 -27.98
CA HIS A 486 -17.30 -12.98 -27.45
C HIS A 486 -18.62 -12.68 -28.17
N ALA A 487 -19.71 -12.57 -27.41
CA ALA A 487 -21.03 -12.27 -27.98
C ALA A 487 -21.06 -10.91 -28.70
N GLY A 488 -20.37 -9.91 -28.14
CA GLY A 488 -20.24 -8.60 -28.77
C GLY A 488 -19.51 -8.65 -30.12
N ALA A 489 -18.44 -9.45 -30.21
CA ALA A 489 -17.80 -9.71 -31.51
C ALA A 489 -18.78 -10.33 -32.50
N LYS A 490 -19.57 -11.33 -32.09
CA LYS A 490 -20.57 -11.92 -32.98
C LYS A 490 -21.54 -10.87 -33.56
N VAL A 491 -22.02 -9.93 -32.74
CA VAL A 491 -22.85 -8.81 -33.22
C VAL A 491 -22.08 -7.93 -34.20
N TYR A 492 -20.83 -7.59 -33.89
CA TYR A 492 -19.96 -6.82 -34.79
C TYR A 492 -19.80 -7.48 -36.16
N TRP A 493 -19.56 -8.79 -36.20
CA TRP A 493 -19.43 -9.58 -37.43
C TRP A 493 -20.75 -9.73 -38.18
N ASP A 494 -21.85 -9.99 -37.48
CA ASP A 494 -23.16 -10.21 -38.10
C ASP A 494 -23.75 -8.93 -38.71
N THR A 495 -23.39 -7.76 -38.16
CA THR A 495 -23.89 -6.44 -38.59
C THR A 495 -23.02 -5.75 -39.65
N ALA A 496 -21.86 -6.31 -39.97
CA ALA A 496 -20.98 -5.77 -41.00
C ALA A 496 -21.65 -5.81 -42.39
N PRO A 497 -21.50 -4.75 -43.22
CA PRO A 497 -21.87 -4.79 -44.63
C PRO A 497 -21.21 -5.99 -45.32
N ARG A 498 -21.87 -6.54 -46.33
CA ARG A 498 -21.33 -7.68 -47.08
C ARG A 498 -21.01 -7.32 -48.52
N ARG A 499 -19.91 -7.86 -49.03
CA ARG A 499 -19.55 -7.89 -50.45
C ARG A 499 -19.25 -9.35 -50.78
N ASP A 500 -19.88 -9.87 -51.83
CA ASP A 500 -19.77 -11.27 -52.24
C ASP A 500 -19.99 -12.29 -51.09
N GLY A 501 -20.92 -11.96 -50.18
CA GLY A 501 -21.25 -12.79 -49.01
C GLY A 501 -20.25 -12.71 -47.84
N MET A 502 -19.13 -11.98 -48.00
CA MET A 502 -18.11 -11.78 -46.95
C MET A 502 -18.36 -10.48 -46.17
N PRO A 503 -18.21 -10.48 -44.84
CA PRO A 503 -18.18 -9.27 -44.02
C PRO A 503 -17.09 -8.29 -44.47
N CYS A 504 -17.43 -7.01 -44.54
CA CYS A 504 -16.54 -5.92 -44.91
C CYS A 504 -16.33 -4.95 -43.73
N PHE A 505 -15.08 -4.58 -43.49
CA PHE A 505 -14.70 -3.64 -42.44
C PHE A 505 -13.77 -2.57 -43.00
N PRO A 506 -13.85 -1.31 -42.53
CA PRO A 506 -12.85 -0.29 -42.83
C PRO A 506 -11.60 -0.53 -41.97
N GLY A 507 -10.50 0.13 -42.33
CA GLY A 507 -9.42 0.33 -41.39
C GLY A 507 -9.93 1.06 -40.14
N VAL A 508 -9.48 0.62 -38.98
CA VAL A 508 -9.83 1.26 -37.70
C VAL A 508 -8.58 1.76 -37.02
N ARG A 509 -8.65 2.99 -36.54
CA ARG A 509 -7.75 3.54 -35.53
C ARG A 509 -8.35 3.27 -34.16
N MET A 510 -7.53 2.84 -33.21
CA MET A 510 -7.90 2.72 -31.80
C MET A 510 -6.79 3.24 -30.91
N TRP A 511 -7.13 3.90 -29.80
CA TRP A 511 -6.10 4.42 -28.89
C TRP A 511 -6.57 4.45 -27.45
N ILE A 512 -5.60 4.36 -26.53
CA ILE A 512 -5.84 4.58 -25.11
C ILE A 512 -5.70 6.07 -24.82
N GLU A 513 -6.66 6.66 -24.11
CA GLU A 513 -6.61 8.04 -23.66
C GLU A 513 -7.12 8.21 -22.21
N PRO A 514 -6.71 9.25 -21.50
CA PRO A 514 -7.22 9.59 -20.17
C PRO A 514 -8.73 9.87 -20.17
N LYS A 515 -9.48 9.22 -19.27
CA LYS A 515 -10.76 9.78 -18.80
C LYS A 515 -10.49 10.86 -17.74
N PRO A 516 -11.48 11.70 -17.39
CA PRO A 516 -11.32 12.65 -16.29
C PRO A 516 -10.91 11.95 -14.99
N ALA A 517 -9.71 12.25 -14.50
CA ALA A 517 -9.25 11.75 -13.21
C ALA A 517 -10.06 12.40 -12.09
N GLN A 518 -10.56 11.59 -11.15
CA GLN A 518 -11.26 12.10 -9.97
C GLN A 518 -10.22 12.43 -8.89
N VAL A 519 -10.17 13.70 -8.50
CA VAL A 519 -9.16 14.20 -7.57
C VAL A 519 -9.79 15.01 -6.45
N ARG A 520 -9.04 15.19 -5.37
CA ARG A 520 -9.33 16.20 -4.35
C ARG A 520 -8.08 17.02 -4.10
N GLU A 521 -8.13 18.30 -4.44
CA GLU A 521 -7.08 19.26 -4.01
C GLU A 521 -7.49 19.86 -2.67
N GLN A 522 -6.64 19.68 -1.66
CA GLN A 522 -6.80 20.27 -0.34
C GLN A 522 -5.47 20.25 0.41
N ASP A 523 -5.33 21.11 1.41
CA ASP A 523 -4.18 21.10 2.35
C ASP A 523 -2.80 21.21 1.66
N GLY A 524 -2.75 21.92 0.52
CA GLY A 524 -1.52 22.06 -0.27
C GLY A 524 -1.08 20.80 -1.03
N GLY A 525 -1.95 19.78 -1.12
CA GLY A 525 -1.74 18.55 -1.86
C GLY A 525 -2.91 18.16 -2.77
N ILE A 526 -2.72 17.06 -3.49
CA ILE A 526 -3.73 16.44 -4.34
C ILE A 526 -3.86 14.95 -4.00
N TYR A 527 -5.09 14.52 -3.73
CA TYR A 527 -5.47 13.11 -3.64
C TYR A 527 -5.96 12.64 -5.00
N ILE A 528 -5.37 11.56 -5.53
CA ILE A 528 -5.76 10.92 -6.79
C ILE A 528 -6.65 9.73 -6.45
N LEU A 529 -7.96 9.94 -6.53
CA LEU A 529 -8.97 8.98 -6.06
C LEU A 529 -9.20 7.91 -7.12
N ASP A 530 -9.31 8.35 -8.36
CA ASP A 530 -9.51 7.49 -9.52
C ASP A 530 -8.86 8.11 -10.75
N ALA A 531 -8.31 7.26 -11.61
CA ALA A 531 -7.62 7.66 -12.82
C ALA A 531 -7.93 6.63 -13.92
N PRO A 532 -9.18 6.61 -14.42
CA PRO A 532 -9.58 5.62 -15.42
C PRO A 532 -9.06 5.98 -16.81
N LEU A 533 -8.83 4.96 -17.63
CA LEU A 533 -8.46 5.08 -19.03
C LEU A 533 -9.66 4.73 -19.92
N LYS A 534 -9.70 5.33 -21.11
CA LYS A 534 -10.66 5.07 -22.17
C LYS A 534 -9.96 4.40 -23.34
N VAL A 535 -10.65 3.50 -24.01
CA VAL A 535 -10.23 3.03 -25.34
C VAL A 535 -11.16 3.65 -26.37
N SER A 536 -10.59 4.51 -27.20
CA SER A 536 -11.29 5.19 -28.28
C SER A 536 -11.04 4.49 -29.60
N THR A 537 -12.00 4.60 -30.51
CA THR A 537 -11.88 4.05 -31.86
C THR A 537 -12.52 5.00 -32.87
N GLN A 538 -11.94 5.04 -34.07
CA GLN A 538 -12.43 5.78 -35.21
C GLN A 538 -12.08 5.02 -36.49
N TRP A 539 -12.90 5.07 -37.52
CA TRP A 539 -12.47 4.58 -38.83
C TRP A 539 -11.33 5.45 -39.38
N LEU A 540 -10.39 4.83 -40.07
CA LEU A 540 -9.25 5.50 -40.70
C LEU A 540 -8.94 4.78 -42.03
N ASP A 541 -8.78 5.56 -43.10
CA ASP A 541 -8.28 5.03 -44.36
C ASP A 541 -6.75 4.86 -44.24
N VAL A 542 -6.27 3.64 -44.45
CA VAL A 542 -4.86 3.23 -44.36
C VAL A 542 -4.44 2.75 -45.75
N ASP A 543 -3.32 3.25 -46.25
CA ASP A 543 -2.80 2.90 -47.58
C ASP A 543 -2.17 1.51 -47.54
N TYR A 544 -1.46 1.19 -46.45
CA TYR A 544 -0.92 -0.14 -46.20
C TYR A 544 -2.02 -1.20 -46.25
N THR A 545 -1.88 -2.13 -47.18
CA THR A 545 -2.78 -3.27 -47.34
C THR A 545 -1.98 -4.54 -47.04
N VAL A 546 -2.41 -5.32 -46.04
CA VAL A 546 -1.76 -6.61 -45.76
C VAL A 546 -1.86 -7.49 -47.02
N PRO A 547 -0.75 -8.06 -47.52
CA PRO A 547 -0.78 -8.94 -48.69
C PRO A 547 -1.76 -10.10 -48.49
N GLY A 548 -2.74 -10.21 -49.38
CA GLY A 548 -3.80 -11.24 -49.29
C GLY A 548 -5.05 -10.83 -48.51
N SER A 549 -5.10 -9.64 -47.90
CA SER A 549 -6.30 -9.14 -47.23
C SER A 549 -7.45 -8.89 -48.21
N THR A 550 -8.67 -8.96 -47.68
CA THR A 550 -9.96 -8.75 -48.37
C THR A 550 -10.61 -7.45 -47.91
N GLU A 551 -9.81 -6.45 -47.53
CA GLU A 551 -10.33 -5.16 -47.08
C GLU A 551 -11.16 -4.47 -48.17
N CYS A 552 -12.36 -4.06 -47.78
CA CYS A 552 -13.31 -3.44 -48.70
C CYS A 552 -13.05 -1.93 -48.74
N LYS A 553 -12.29 -1.49 -49.75
CA LYS A 553 -11.96 -0.07 -49.95
C LYS A 553 -13.13 0.76 -50.51
N ASP A 554 -14.24 0.12 -50.86
CA ASP A 554 -15.44 0.71 -51.47
C ASP A 554 -16.57 1.02 -50.46
N LEU A 555 -16.31 0.96 -49.15
CA LEU A 555 -17.30 1.30 -48.13
C LEU A 555 -17.68 2.79 -48.18
N SER A 556 -18.98 3.08 -48.16
CA SER A 556 -19.50 4.45 -48.02
C SER A 556 -19.27 5.00 -46.61
N ASP A 557 -19.24 6.33 -46.46
CA ASP A 557 -19.09 6.98 -45.15
C ASP A 557 -20.17 6.57 -44.15
N ALA A 558 -21.39 6.29 -44.62
CA ALA A 558 -22.48 5.82 -43.76
C ALA A 558 -22.20 4.41 -43.24
N GLU A 559 -21.68 3.51 -44.08
CA GLU A 559 -21.24 2.17 -43.69
C GLU A 559 -20.06 2.24 -42.71
N LYS A 560 -19.03 3.06 -43.02
CA LYS A 560 -17.87 3.27 -42.13
C LYS A 560 -18.31 3.73 -40.74
N LYS A 561 -19.19 4.75 -40.66
CA LYS A 561 -19.74 5.25 -39.39
C LYS A 561 -20.62 4.23 -38.66
N ALA A 562 -21.36 3.38 -39.38
CA ALA A 562 -22.15 2.33 -38.76
C ALA A 562 -21.26 1.25 -38.11
N ILE A 563 -20.19 0.86 -38.80
CA ILE A 563 -19.21 -0.11 -38.31
C ILE A 563 -18.43 0.47 -37.12
N GLU A 564 -18.01 1.74 -37.19
CA GLU A 564 -17.38 2.46 -36.07
C GLU A 564 -18.26 2.42 -34.81
N ARG A 565 -19.56 2.74 -34.94
CA ARG A 565 -20.51 2.64 -33.82
C ARG A 565 -20.65 1.19 -33.31
N SER A 566 -20.63 0.21 -34.22
CA SER A 566 -20.75 -1.20 -33.86
C SER A 566 -19.54 -1.69 -33.07
N VAL A 567 -18.31 -1.38 -33.50
CA VAL A 567 -17.10 -1.76 -32.76
C VAL A 567 -17.00 -1.04 -31.40
N ALA A 568 -17.36 0.24 -31.37
CA ALA A 568 -17.39 1.02 -30.14
C ALA A 568 -18.38 0.49 -29.11
N ALA A 569 -19.56 0.02 -29.54
CA ALA A 569 -20.58 -0.51 -28.63
C ALA A 569 -20.35 -1.97 -28.22
N ASN A 570 -19.83 -2.80 -29.13
CA ASN A 570 -19.84 -4.25 -28.96
C ASN A 570 -18.47 -4.86 -28.66
N VAL A 571 -17.36 -4.17 -28.94
CA VAL A 571 -16.00 -4.71 -28.79
C VAL A 571 -15.17 -3.88 -27.82
N MET A 572 -15.15 -2.56 -27.98
CA MET A 572 -14.32 -1.66 -27.17
C MET A 572 -14.54 -1.76 -25.66
N PRO A 573 -15.76 -2.01 -25.12
CA PRO A 573 -15.94 -2.12 -23.67
C PRO A 573 -15.09 -3.23 -23.02
N LEU A 574 -14.88 -4.36 -23.70
CA LEU A 574 -14.02 -5.44 -23.21
C LEU A 574 -12.55 -5.03 -23.20
N VAL A 575 -12.08 -4.37 -24.27
CA VAL A 575 -10.69 -3.89 -24.35
C VAL A 575 -10.44 -2.80 -23.30
N GLU A 576 -11.39 -1.89 -23.10
CA GLU A 576 -11.32 -0.86 -22.07
C GLU A 576 -11.31 -1.45 -20.65
N GLU A 577 -12.10 -2.47 -20.38
CA GLU A 577 -12.05 -3.22 -19.11
C GLU A 577 -10.64 -3.74 -18.87
N ARG A 578 -10.06 -4.48 -19.84
CA ARG A 578 -8.69 -5.03 -19.72
C ARG A 578 -7.64 -3.96 -19.48
N VAL A 579 -7.68 -2.84 -20.21
CA VAL A 579 -6.75 -1.71 -19.99
C VAL A 579 -6.81 -1.21 -18.54
N ASN A 580 -8.00 -1.22 -17.92
CA ASN A 580 -8.18 -0.75 -16.54
C ASN A 580 -7.95 -1.83 -15.48
N THR A 581 -8.05 -3.12 -15.80
CA THR A 581 -7.99 -4.21 -14.80
C THR A 581 -6.84 -5.17 -14.96
N ASP A 582 -6.38 -5.43 -16.19
CA ASP A 582 -5.47 -6.53 -16.45
C ASP A 582 -4.04 -6.18 -15.99
N PRO A 583 -3.26 -7.17 -15.52
CA PRO A 583 -1.90 -6.96 -15.06
C PRO A 583 -0.95 -6.41 -16.13
N ASP A 584 -1.20 -6.72 -17.41
CA ASP A 584 -0.34 -6.28 -18.53
C ASP A 584 -0.36 -4.75 -18.72
N TYR A 585 -1.40 -4.06 -18.23
CA TYR A 585 -1.51 -2.60 -18.23
C TYR A 585 -1.19 -1.95 -16.88
N ALA A 586 -0.70 -2.70 -15.89
CA ALA A 586 -0.40 -2.16 -14.57
C ALA A 586 0.61 -1.01 -14.62
N ASP A 587 1.66 -1.13 -15.44
CA ASP A 587 2.64 -0.06 -15.62
C ASP A 587 2.04 1.18 -16.30
N LEU A 588 1.10 0.99 -17.25
CA LEU A 588 0.41 2.11 -17.88
C LEU A 588 -0.41 2.90 -16.84
N ARG A 589 -1.13 2.21 -15.96
CA ARG A 589 -1.91 2.86 -14.87
C ARG A 589 -1.01 3.56 -13.86
N ALA A 590 0.11 2.95 -13.47
CA ALA A 590 1.10 3.57 -12.59
C ALA A 590 1.68 4.86 -13.23
N VAL A 591 2.10 4.79 -14.49
CA VAL A 591 2.62 5.91 -15.27
C VAL A 591 1.57 7.01 -15.47
N TYR A 592 0.29 6.65 -15.64
CA TYR A 592 -0.82 7.61 -15.75
C TYR A 592 -1.08 8.35 -14.43
N THR A 593 -1.07 7.68 -13.28
CA THR A 593 -1.21 8.39 -11.98
C THR A 593 -0.07 9.39 -11.74
N ALA A 594 1.15 9.08 -12.19
CA ALA A 594 2.27 10.03 -12.18
C ALA A 594 2.04 11.23 -13.11
N ARG A 595 1.38 11.05 -14.26
CA ARG A 595 0.99 12.15 -15.18
C ARG A 595 -0.02 13.11 -14.54
N VAL A 596 -1.00 12.58 -13.79
CA VAL A 596 -1.96 13.38 -13.02
C VAL A 596 -1.23 14.22 -11.97
N ALA A 597 -0.31 13.61 -11.22
CA ALA A 597 0.51 14.32 -10.23
C ALA A 597 1.41 15.40 -10.87
N ALA A 598 2.05 15.10 -12.00
CA ALA A 598 2.88 16.06 -12.74
C ALA A 598 2.07 17.29 -13.17
N GLU A 599 0.83 17.09 -13.64
CA GLU A 599 -0.06 18.19 -14.01
C GLU A 599 -0.35 19.11 -12.82
N TYR A 600 -0.66 18.53 -11.66
CA TYR A 600 -0.84 19.32 -10.44
C TYR A 600 0.42 20.11 -10.07
N ILE A 601 1.59 19.47 -10.13
CA ILE A 601 2.88 20.14 -9.83
C ILE A 601 3.13 21.32 -10.77
N ARG A 602 2.90 21.16 -12.09
CA ARG A 602 3.01 22.25 -13.07
C ARG A 602 2.10 23.42 -12.71
N GLN A 603 0.84 23.13 -12.36
CA GLN A 603 -0.14 24.14 -11.98
C GLN A 603 0.23 24.86 -10.69
N GLN A 604 0.76 24.15 -9.69
CA GLN A 604 1.23 24.80 -8.46
C GLN A 604 2.50 25.63 -8.71
N ASP A 605 3.42 25.14 -9.53
CA ASP A 605 4.63 25.85 -9.89
C ASP A 605 4.37 27.13 -10.67
N ALA A 606 3.42 27.12 -11.60
CA ALA A 606 2.97 28.31 -12.32
C ALA A 606 2.43 29.40 -11.38
N LYS A 607 1.74 29.01 -10.30
CA LYS A 607 1.25 29.94 -9.26
C LYS A 607 2.40 30.47 -8.39
N LYS A 608 3.31 29.57 -7.98
CA LYS A 608 4.46 29.90 -7.13
C LYS A 608 5.59 28.90 -7.37
N ALA A 609 6.78 29.40 -7.69
CA ALA A 609 7.94 28.56 -7.96
C ALA A 609 8.21 27.53 -6.85
N THR A 610 8.37 26.28 -7.28
CA THR A 610 8.63 25.08 -6.46
C THR A 610 10.05 24.57 -6.70
N ASP A 611 10.42 23.46 -6.06
CA ASP A 611 11.68 22.76 -6.34
C ASP A 611 11.72 22.10 -7.73
N PHE A 612 10.58 22.02 -8.43
CA PHE A 612 10.49 21.41 -9.76
C PHE A 612 10.72 22.39 -10.91
N ARG A 613 10.79 23.71 -10.65
CA ARG A 613 10.92 24.76 -11.68
C ARG A 613 12.02 24.52 -12.70
N ALA A 614 13.17 23.99 -12.27
CA ALA A 614 14.31 23.74 -13.17
C ALA A 614 14.13 22.48 -14.04
N ILE A 615 13.19 21.61 -13.69
CA ILE A 615 12.86 20.40 -14.44
C ILE A 615 11.73 20.70 -15.41
N ILE A 616 10.72 21.47 -15.00
CA ILE A 616 9.52 21.75 -15.81
C ILE A 616 9.92 22.33 -17.18
N ASP A 617 9.51 21.64 -18.24
CA ASP A 617 9.74 21.99 -19.65
C ASP A 617 11.22 22.18 -20.03
N SER A 618 12.13 21.51 -19.33
CA SER A 618 13.58 21.56 -19.62
C SER A 618 13.96 20.89 -20.93
N ASP A 619 13.10 20.01 -21.45
CA ASP A 619 13.35 19.17 -22.62
C ASP A 619 14.57 18.24 -22.47
N ASP A 620 15.02 18.02 -21.22
CA ASP A 620 16.13 17.14 -20.84
C ASP A 620 15.62 15.98 -19.98
N VAL A 621 15.73 14.77 -20.54
CA VAL A 621 15.33 13.51 -19.90
C VAL A 621 16.52 12.61 -19.56
N SER A 622 17.75 13.11 -19.67
CA SER A 622 18.98 12.32 -19.50
C SER A 622 19.11 11.68 -18.11
N ALA A 623 18.43 12.23 -17.10
CA ALA A 623 18.37 11.69 -15.74
C ALA A 623 17.42 10.49 -15.57
N TRP A 624 16.49 10.26 -16.51
CA TRP A 624 15.46 9.21 -16.47
C TRP A 624 15.49 8.37 -17.75
N PRO A 625 16.62 7.72 -18.05
CA PRO A 625 16.73 6.86 -19.23
C PRO A 625 15.92 5.57 -19.05
N LEU A 626 15.79 4.80 -20.12
CA LEU A 626 15.42 3.39 -20.05
C LEU A 626 16.30 2.65 -19.03
N ARG A 627 15.67 2.04 -18.02
CA ARG A 627 16.36 1.30 -16.97
C ARG A 627 16.31 -0.21 -17.21
N ASP A 628 17.11 -0.93 -16.43
CA ASP A 628 17.12 -2.39 -16.42
C ASP A 628 15.72 -3.00 -16.27
N PRO A 629 15.35 -4.00 -17.10
CA PRO A 629 16.12 -4.66 -18.16
C PRO A 629 15.91 -4.08 -19.58
N HIS A 630 15.45 -2.83 -19.69
CA HIS A 630 14.98 -2.21 -20.94
C HIS A 630 15.99 -1.28 -21.61
N GLN A 631 17.27 -1.31 -21.23
CA GLN A 631 18.30 -0.41 -21.79
C GLN A 631 18.49 -0.60 -23.30
N ASP A 632 18.25 -1.82 -23.80
CA ASP A 632 18.35 -2.19 -25.22
C ASP A 632 17.01 -2.09 -25.96
N TRP A 633 15.95 -1.61 -25.30
CA TRP A 633 14.65 -1.44 -25.91
C TRP A 633 14.69 -0.34 -26.98
N THR A 634 14.07 -0.60 -28.13
CA THR A 634 13.87 0.44 -29.15
C THR A 634 12.43 0.46 -29.67
N ARG A 635 11.94 1.65 -30.01
CA ARG A 635 10.61 1.82 -30.62
C ARG A 635 10.49 1.08 -31.95
N GLU A 636 11.58 0.95 -32.70
CA GLU A 636 11.64 0.24 -33.97
C GLU A 636 11.44 -1.27 -33.76
N GLN A 637 11.91 -1.85 -32.65
CA GLN A 637 11.60 -3.25 -32.30
C GLN A 637 10.10 -3.44 -32.05
N VAL A 638 9.44 -2.52 -31.34
CA VAL A 638 7.98 -2.59 -31.10
C VAL A 638 7.20 -2.47 -32.40
N TRP A 639 7.57 -1.49 -33.23
CA TRP A 639 7.01 -1.34 -34.56
C TRP A 639 7.19 -2.61 -35.41
N ASN A 640 8.38 -3.20 -35.41
CA ASN A 640 8.64 -4.42 -36.17
C ASN A 640 7.81 -5.60 -35.65
N ARG A 641 7.64 -5.75 -34.31
CA ARG A 641 6.75 -6.76 -33.73
C ARG A 641 5.29 -6.56 -34.15
N TYR A 642 4.84 -5.31 -34.23
CA TYR A 642 3.51 -4.97 -34.76
C TYR A 642 3.39 -5.30 -36.25
N MET A 643 4.35 -4.87 -37.07
CA MET A 643 4.37 -5.19 -38.50
C MET A 643 4.44 -6.70 -38.75
N ASP A 644 5.09 -7.46 -37.87
CA ASP A 644 5.13 -8.92 -37.95
C ASP A 644 3.76 -9.54 -37.62
N SER A 645 3.07 -9.05 -36.59
CA SER A 645 1.75 -9.56 -36.20
C SER A 645 0.71 -9.33 -37.30
N ILE A 646 0.72 -8.17 -37.97
CA ILE A 646 -0.21 -7.91 -39.08
C ILE A 646 0.11 -8.72 -40.33
N LYS A 647 1.39 -9.02 -40.61
CA LYS A 647 1.82 -9.80 -41.77
C LYS A 647 1.59 -11.30 -41.62
N LYS A 648 1.88 -11.85 -40.45
CA LYS A 648 1.89 -13.31 -40.22
C LYS A 648 0.58 -13.86 -39.67
N GLY A 649 -0.33 -13.02 -39.18
CA GLY A 649 -1.43 -13.53 -38.38
C GLY A 649 -1.10 -13.57 -36.90
N ILE A 650 -2.15 -13.64 -36.07
CA ILE A 650 -2.01 -14.05 -34.67
C ILE A 650 -2.33 -15.54 -34.64
N GLU A 651 -1.41 -16.34 -34.10
CA GLU A 651 -1.37 -17.82 -34.22
C GLU A 651 -2.68 -18.56 -33.89
N TRP A 652 -3.54 -17.99 -33.05
CA TRP A 652 -4.80 -18.60 -32.61
C TRP A 652 -6.06 -18.10 -33.35
N PHE A 653 -5.93 -17.14 -34.28
CA PHE A 653 -7.08 -16.53 -34.96
C PHE A 653 -7.17 -16.95 -36.44
N GLU A 654 -7.93 -18.01 -36.70
CA GLU A 654 -8.35 -18.41 -38.05
C GLU A 654 -9.88 -18.29 -38.14
N LEU A 655 -10.38 -17.31 -38.91
CA LEU A 655 -11.81 -17.17 -39.14
C LEU A 655 -12.30 -18.18 -40.17
N LYS A 656 -13.42 -18.84 -39.85
CA LYS A 656 -14.11 -19.83 -40.71
C LYS A 656 -14.61 -19.29 -42.06
N TYR A 657 -14.44 -17.99 -42.35
CA TYR A 657 -14.85 -17.34 -43.60
C TYR A 657 -13.71 -17.34 -44.65
N GLY A 658 -13.20 -18.53 -45.00
CA GLY A 658 -12.41 -18.71 -46.22
C GLY A 658 -10.89 -18.54 -46.12
N GLY A 659 -10.29 -18.74 -44.93
CA GLY A 659 -8.84 -18.97 -44.81
C GLY A 659 -7.96 -17.74 -45.02
N LYS A 660 -8.40 -16.56 -44.59
CA LYS A 660 -7.59 -15.33 -44.62
C LYS A 660 -7.54 -14.64 -43.25
N VAL A 661 -6.34 -14.16 -42.92
CA VAL A 661 -6.00 -13.41 -41.71
C VAL A 661 -6.52 -11.97 -41.83
N TYR A 662 -7.36 -11.54 -40.88
CA TYR A 662 -7.80 -10.14 -40.75
C TYR A 662 -7.08 -9.50 -39.55
N ASN A 663 -5.94 -8.84 -39.80
CA ASN A 663 -5.13 -8.22 -38.75
C ASN A 663 -4.85 -6.75 -39.04
N GLN A 664 -5.87 -5.90 -39.14
CA GLN A 664 -5.64 -4.46 -39.33
C GLN A 664 -6.32 -3.65 -38.23
N GLY A 665 -5.49 -3.02 -37.39
CA GLY A 665 -5.90 -2.02 -36.42
C GLY A 665 -4.73 -1.06 -36.22
N VAL A 666 -4.90 0.20 -36.62
CA VAL A 666 -3.96 1.30 -36.38
C VAL A 666 -4.20 1.84 -34.97
N GLY A 667 -3.19 2.41 -34.30
CA GLY A 667 -3.49 2.96 -32.97
C GLY A 667 -2.40 3.71 -32.25
N GLY A 668 -2.68 4.10 -31.00
CA GLY A 668 -1.75 4.81 -30.12
C GLY A 668 -2.13 4.78 -28.64
N VAL A 669 -1.31 5.44 -27.82
CA VAL A 669 -1.71 5.96 -26.50
C VAL A 669 -1.50 7.46 -26.56
N ASP A 670 -2.48 8.26 -26.12
CA ASP A 670 -2.42 9.73 -26.16
C ASP A 670 -2.74 10.32 -24.77
N PHE A 671 -1.70 10.74 -24.07
CA PHE A 671 -1.73 11.39 -22.76
C PHE A 671 -1.41 12.90 -22.87
N SER A 672 -1.52 13.47 -24.06
CA SER A 672 -1.30 14.91 -24.28
C SER A 672 -2.31 15.76 -23.52
N LYS A 673 -3.52 15.23 -23.31
CA LYS A 673 -4.57 15.81 -22.48
C LYS A 673 -4.60 15.14 -21.11
N GLN A 674 -4.90 15.91 -20.07
CA GLN A 674 -5.09 15.40 -18.72
C GLN A 674 -6.36 16.00 -18.11
N PRO A 675 -7.56 15.56 -18.53
CA PRO A 675 -8.78 15.99 -17.87
C PRO A 675 -8.80 15.53 -16.41
N LYS A 676 -9.32 16.39 -15.53
CA LYS A 676 -9.52 16.08 -14.11
C LYS A 676 -10.83 16.69 -13.61
N ARG A 677 -11.39 16.10 -12.57
CA ARG A 677 -12.55 16.61 -11.83
C ARG A 677 -12.20 16.67 -10.35
N ASN A 678 -12.14 17.87 -9.80
CA ASN A 678 -11.97 18.07 -8.36
C ASN A 678 -13.32 17.85 -7.65
N ILE A 679 -13.41 16.86 -6.77
CA ILE A 679 -14.64 16.58 -6.05
C ILE A 679 -14.80 17.52 -4.83
N PRO A 680 -16.04 17.90 -4.45
CA PRO A 680 -16.26 18.69 -3.25
C PRO A 680 -15.80 17.95 -1.98
N GLU A 681 -15.38 18.72 -0.97
CA GLU A 681 -14.93 18.17 0.32
C GLU A 681 -15.98 17.26 0.98
N ALA A 682 -17.25 17.67 0.96
CA ALA A 682 -18.34 16.86 1.51
C ALA A 682 -18.46 15.48 0.83
N GLN A 683 -18.25 15.43 -0.49
CA GLN A 683 -18.22 14.17 -1.23
C GLN A 683 -16.96 13.36 -0.87
N PHE A 684 -15.80 14.01 -0.78
CA PHE A 684 -14.54 13.37 -0.39
C PHE A 684 -14.65 12.73 0.99
N VAL A 685 -15.15 13.45 2.00
CA VAL A 685 -15.34 12.93 3.36
C VAL A 685 -16.34 11.77 3.39
N ALA A 686 -17.43 11.85 2.60
CA ALA A 686 -18.44 10.80 2.56
C ALA A 686 -17.95 9.51 1.88
N GLN A 687 -17.20 9.62 0.78
CA GLN A 687 -16.78 8.48 -0.05
C GLN A 687 -15.39 7.94 0.36
N ASN A 688 -14.50 8.82 0.81
CA ASN A 688 -13.10 8.55 1.15
C ASN A 688 -12.79 8.86 2.62
N ARG A 689 -13.75 8.54 3.49
CA ARG A 689 -13.65 8.78 4.92
C ARG A 689 -12.30 8.30 5.48
N ASP A 690 -11.60 9.21 6.16
CA ASP A 690 -10.32 8.99 6.84
C ASP A 690 -9.10 8.76 5.91
N LEU A 691 -9.25 9.01 4.60
CA LEU A 691 -8.15 8.90 3.65
C LEU A 691 -7.06 9.94 3.91
N ASP A 692 -7.43 11.15 4.34
CA ASP A 692 -6.50 12.19 4.80
C ASP A 692 -5.59 11.69 5.93
N THR A 693 -6.19 11.13 6.98
CA THR A 693 -5.49 10.56 8.13
C THR A 693 -4.65 9.36 7.70
N THR A 694 -5.16 8.53 6.79
CA THR A 694 -4.44 7.39 6.21
C THR A 694 -3.21 7.85 5.44
N THR A 695 -3.32 8.88 4.61
CA THR A 695 -2.22 9.47 3.84
C THR A 695 -1.16 10.05 4.77
N VAL A 696 -1.53 10.78 5.82
CA VAL A 696 -0.58 11.28 6.82
C VAL A 696 0.14 10.12 7.52
N ASN A 697 -0.60 9.12 7.99
CA ASN A 697 -0.05 7.97 8.70
C ASN A 697 0.83 7.08 7.83
N SER A 698 0.55 6.99 6.53
CA SER A 698 1.36 6.21 5.58
C SER A 698 2.81 6.67 5.51
N ARG A 699 3.09 7.95 5.82
CA ARG A 699 4.44 8.51 5.89
C ARG A 699 5.15 8.20 7.20
N LYS A 700 4.42 7.71 8.22
CA LYS A 700 4.91 7.41 9.57
C LYS A 700 4.97 5.92 9.87
N SER A 701 4.13 5.11 9.23
CA SER A 701 3.99 3.68 9.52
C SER A 701 3.95 2.83 8.25
N ASP A 702 4.66 1.69 8.29
CA ASP A 702 4.77 0.68 7.23
C ASP A 702 3.63 -0.34 7.19
N ASP A 703 2.62 -0.15 8.04
CA ASP A 703 1.47 -1.05 8.21
C ASP A 703 0.15 -0.26 8.26
N THR A 704 0.08 0.83 7.49
CA THR A 704 -1.10 1.69 7.37
C THR A 704 -2.07 1.12 6.33
N SER A 705 -3.18 0.54 6.78
CA SER A 705 -4.26 0.05 5.91
C SER A 705 -5.43 1.03 5.86
N TYR A 706 -6.01 1.22 4.68
CA TYR A 706 -7.23 2.03 4.54
C TYR A 706 -8.46 1.21 4.97
N ARG A 707 -9.15 1.64 6.04
CA ARG A 707 -10.42 1.06 6.52
C ARG A 707 -10.39 -0.47 6.70
N ASP A 708 -9.24 -1.01 7.09
CA ASP A 708 -9.00 -2.45 7.27
C ASP A 708 -9.25 -3.31 6.02
N LEU A 709 -9.16 -2.71 4.84
CA LEU A 709 -9.15 -3.40 3.55
C LEU A 709 -7.79 -4.08 3.34
N ASP A 710 -7.72 -4.94 2.32
CA ASP A 710 -6.48 -5.57 1.86
C ASP A 710 -5.64 -4.61 0.99
N THR A 711 -5.76 -3.30 1.24
CA THR A 711 -5.02 -2.23 0.59
C THR A 711 -4.20 -1.47 1.62
N LEU A 712 -2.92 -1.27 1.31
CA LEU A 712 -1.94 -0.52 2.09
C LEU A 712 -1.69 0.85 1.46
N TYR A 713 -1.45 1.83 2.33
CA TYR A 713 -0.90 3.12 1.95
C TYR A 713 0.51 3.24 2.50
N LEU A 714 1.45 3.57 1.62
CA LEU A 714 2.86 3.67 1.91
C LEU A 714 3.35 5.05 1.46
N GLY A 715 3.79 5.87 2.40
CA GLY A 715 4.23 7.22 2.12
C GLY A 715 5.68 7.47 2.47
N ALA A 716 6.19 8.57 1.96
CA ALA A 716 7.49 9.12 2.33
C ALA A 716 7.54 10.61 2.03
N GLY A 717 8.64 11.26 2.42
CA GLY A 717 8.86 12.67 2.15
C GLY A 717 10.31 13.08 2.41
N PRO A 718 10.58 14.41 2.39
CA PRO A 718 11.89 14.97 2.68
C PRO A 718 12.36 14.63 4.10
N ALA A 719 13.67 14.52 4.28
CA ALA A 719 14.28 14.07 5.53
C ALA A 719 14.33 15.14 6.63
N ASP A 720 14.29 16.41 6.25
CA ASP A 720 14.72 17.57 7.04
C ASP A 720 13.59 18.57 7.36
N GLY A 721 12.32 18.20 7.19
CA GLY A 721 11.20 19.11 7.50
C GLY A 721 9.88 18.41 7.85
N GLY A 722 9.60 18.31 9.15
CA GLY A 722 8.24 18.32 9.70
C GLY A 722 7.35 17.10 9.37
N SER A 723 7.50 16.02 10.14
CA SER A 723 6.38 15.09 10.36
C SER A 723 5.24 15.71 11.18
N ASP A 724 5.41 16.98 11.59
CA ASP A 724 4.54 17.75 12.49
C ASP A 724 3.80 18.90 11.78
N GLU A 725 3.84 19.02 10.45
CA GLU A 725 2.75 19.72 9.77
C GLU A 725 1.52 18.79 9.82
N ASP A 726 0.83 18.86 10.96
CA ASP A 726 -0.61 18.64 11.05
C ASP A 726 -1.25 19.52 9.95
N PRO A 727 -1.98 18.94 8.97
CA PRO A 727 -2.77 19.77 8.05
C PRO A 727 -3.90 20.52 8.78
N GLY A 728 -4.18 20.18 10.04
CA GLY A 728 -4.98 20.98 10.96
C GLY A 728 -4.13 22.00 11.71
N GLY A 729 -4.43 23.29 11.52
CA GLY A 729 -4.12 24.27 12.56
C GLY A 729 -4.79 23.87 13.88
N ASP A 730 -4.14 24.18 14.99
CA ASP A 730 -4.61 24.01 16.37
C ASP A 730 -6.15 24.02 16.52
N PRO A 731 -6.77 23.07 17.24
CA PRO A 731 -8.06 23.36 17.85
C PRO A 731 -7.82 24.48 18.86
N GLY A 732 -8.19 25.70 18.46
CA GLY A 732 -8.07 26.89 19.30
C GLY A 732 -8.55 26.61 20.73
N PRO A 733 -7.92 27.22 21.75
CA PRO A 733 -8.19 26.90 23.14
C PRO A 733 -9.69 27.02 23.43
N ARG A 734 -10.28 25.90 23.86
CA ARG A 734 -11.65 25.85 24.36
C ARG A 734 -11.80 26.97 25.41
N PRO A 735 -12.77 27.90 25.27
CA PRO A 735 -12.93 28.99 26.21
C PRO A 735 -13.24 28.42 27.59
N THR A 736 -12.43 28.82 28.57
CA THR A 736 -12.72 28.58 29.98
C THR A 736 -13.81 29.58 30.38
N PRO A 737 -14.94 29.15 30.94
CA PRO A 737 -15.97 30.08 31.38
C PRO A 737 -15.51 30.73 32.70
N THR A 738 -15.34 32.05 32.68
CA THR A 738 -15.12 32.87 33.88
C THR A 738 -16.25 33.92 33.95
N PRO A 739 -16.75 34.23 35.16
CA PRO A 739 -18.15 34.59 35.39
C PRO A 739 -18.53 35.98 34.90
N SER A 740 -19.83 36.11 34.62
CA SER A 740 -20.55 37.36 34.42
C SER A 740 -20.31 38.34 35.57
N ASP A 741 -19.88 39.54 35.24
CA ASP A 741 -20.04 40.70 36.10
C ASP A 741 -20.68 41.87 35.34
N THR A 742 -21.57 42.51 36.08
CA THR A 742 -22.62 43.45 35.70
C THR A 742 -22.10 44.85 35.42
N GLY A 743 -22.53 45.48 34.32
CA GLY A 743 -22.34 46.91 34.06
C GLY A 743 -23.18 47.43 32.90
N ARG A 744 -23.93 48.51 33.14
CA ARG A 744 -25.02 49.13 32.33
C ARG A 744 -24.55 49.78 30.99
N PRO A 745 -25.49 50.15 30.09
CA PRO A 745 -25.24 50.60 28.72
C PRO A 745 -25.19 52.14 28.58
N SER A 746 -24.55 52.62 27.52
CA SER A 746 -24.70 54.00 27.04
C SER A 746 -24.46 54.11 25.52
N ASP A 747 -25.56 54.38 24.82
CA ASP A 747 -25.83 55.19 23.61
C ASP A 747 -25.20 54.90 22.22
N PRO A 748 -26.03 54.94 21.13
CA PRO A 748 -25.62 55.01 19.71
C PRO A 748 -25.67 56.49 19.21
N PRO A 749 -25.72 56.87 17.91
CA PRO A 749 -25.31 56.28 16.61
C PRO A 749 -24.45 57.27 15.76
N SER A 750 -24.04 56.93 14.53
CA SER A 750 -24.05 57.89 13.38
C SER A 750 -23.73 57.27 12.01
N SER A 751 -24.66 57.44 11.06
CA SER A 751 -24.43 57.66 9.61
C SER A 751 -24.95 59.07 9.28
N PRO A 752 -24.40 59.83 8.29
CA PRO A 752 -24.91 59.80 6.88
C PRO A 752 -23.82 60.11 5.79
N ALA A 753 -23.83 59.46 4.59
CA ALA A 753 -24.35 59.89 3.25
C ALA A 753 -23.56 61.03 2.51
N PRO A 754 -23.75 61.35 1.20
CA PRO A 754 -23.99 60.58 -0.05
C PRO A 754 -23.13 61.07 -1.28
N ASP A 755 -23.42 60.51 -2.48
CA ASP A 755 -22.90 60.76 -3.86
C ASP A 755 -22.89 62.22 -4.39
N PRO A 756 -22.31 62.44 -5.59
CA PRO A 756 -23.15 62.99 -6.67
C PRO A 756 -23.01 62.35 -8.07
N THR A 757 -24.15 62.38 -8.76
CA THR A 757 -24.55 62.01 -10.15
C THR A 757 -23.94 62.90 -11.27
N GLY A 758 -23.63 62.39 -12.48
CA GLY A 758 -24.47 62.39 -13.71
C GLY A 758 -23.79 63.19 -14.87
N PRO A 759 -24.13 63.09 -16.19
CA PRO A 759 -25.44 62.75 -16.79
C PRO A 759 -25.45 61.73 -17.99
N GLY A 760 -26.66 61.37 -18.47
CA GLY A 760 -27.01 60.46 -19.61
C GLY A 760 -26.72 61.03 -21.02
N ASP A 761 -27.07 60.40 -22.15
CA ASP A 761 -28.20 59.53 -22.53
C ASP A 761 -27.87 58.73 -23.84
N ASP A 762 -28.78 57.85 -24.26
CA ASP A 762 -29.02 57.33 -25.64
C ASP A 762 -28.29 56.08 -26.18
N GLY A 763 -29.04 54.97 -26.27
CA GLY A 763 -29.29 54.28 -27.56
C GLY A 763 -28.30 53.21 -28.07
N ALA A 764 -28.87 52.04 -28.37
CA ALA A 764 -28.39 50.95 -29.24
C ALA A 764 -27.48 49.86 -28.63
N THR A 765 -28.03 48.63 -28.67
CA THR A 765 -27.42 47.35 -28.31
C THR A 765 -26.31 46.93 -29.27
N PRO A 766 -25.15 46.46 -28.76
CA PRO A 766 -24.31 45.47 -29.41
C PRO A 766 -24.15 44.19 -28.55
N PRO A 767 -23.75 43.04 -29.13
CA PRO A 767 -23.82 41.73 -28.47
C PRO A 767 -22.80 41.61 -27.32
N PRO A 768 -23.07 40.80 -26.29
CA PRO A 768 -22.15 40.64 -25.18
C PRO A 768 -20.86 39.96 -25.65
N GLY A 769 -19.75 40.71 -25.53
CA GLY A 769 -18.40 40.21 -25.71
C GLY A 769 -18.01 39.16 -24.68
N ASN A 770 -17.18 38.24 -25.15
CA ASN A 770 -16.57 37.13 -24.42
C ASN A 770 -16.10 37.50 -23.00
N ARG A 771 -16.66 36.84 -21.99
CA ARG A 771 -15.96 36.61 -20.72
C ARG A 771 -15.03 35.41 -20.90
N PRO A 772 -13.79 35.45 -20.37
CA PRO A 772 -12.93 34.28 -20.34
C PRO A 772 -13.54 33.21 -19.43
N ASP A 773 -13.75 32.04 -19.99
CA ASP A 773 -14.01 30.80 -19.25
C ASP A 773 -12.80 30.50 -18.34
N PRO A 774 -12.98 30.28 -17.02
CA PRO A 774 -11.88 29.84 -16.16
C PRO A 774 -11.50 28.37 -16.38
N ASP A 775 -12.28 27.60 -17.15
CA ASP A 775 -11.96 26.24 -17.52
C ASP A 775 -11.52 26.18 -18.97
N GLY A 776 -10.23 25.92 -19.17
CA GLY A 776 -9.62 25.80 -20.49
C GLY A 776 -10.33 24.75 -21.36
N GLY A 777 -11.14 25.24 -22.31
CA GLY A 777 -11.38 24.71 -23.64
C GLY A 777 -11.64 23.20 -23.78
N LEU A 778 -12.91 22.80 -23.65
CA LEU A 778 -13.48 21.71 -24.45
C LEU A 778 -14.89 22.06 -24.90
N ALA A 779 -15.21 21.67 -26.13
CA ALA A 779 -16.58 21.61 -26.62
C ALA A 779 -17.31 20.45 -25.91
N ASP A 780 -18.49 20.78 -25.40
CA ASP A 780 -19.47 19.87 -24.86
C ASP A 780 -19.91 18.85 -25.92
N THR A 781 -19.61 17.57 -25.69
CA THR A 781 -20.24 16.46 -26.43
C THR A 781 -20.92 15.53 -25.43
N GLY A 782 -22.03 16.00 -24.86
CA GLY A 782 -23.26 15.22 -24.70
C GLY A 782 -23.18 13.92 -23.91
N SER A 783 -23.34 14.02 -22.60
CA SER A 783 -24.37 13.26 -21.85
C SER A 783 -24.44 13.80 -20.43
N ASP A 784 -25.02 14.99 -20.27
CA ASP A 784 -25.38 15.52 -18.96
C ASP A 784 -26.47 14.63 -18.35
N THR A 785 -26.06 13.75 -17.43
CA THR A 785 -26.99 13.21 -16.45
C THR A 785 -27.21 14.30 -15.41
N PRO A 786 -28.42 14.89 -15.29
CA PRO A 786 -28.63 15.99 -14.36
C PRO A 786 -28.39 15.53 -12.92
N VAL A 787 -27.65 16.34 -12.17
CA VAL A 787 -27.28 16.16 -10.76
C VAL A 787 -28.49 15.86 -9.84
N GLY A 788 -29.72 16.13 -10.29
CA GLY A 788 -30.96 15.78 -9.58
C GLY A 788 -31.28 14.29 -9.49
N LEU A 789 -30.79 13.43 -10.39
CA LEU A 789 -31.18 12.01 -10.41
C LEU A 789 -30.46 11.18 -9.32
N LEU A 790 -29.22 11.54 -8.96
CA LEU A 790 -28.42 10.84 -7.96
C LEU A 790 -28.83 11.19 -6.52
N ILE A 791 -29.31 12.42 -6.28
CA ILE A 791 -29.89 12.81 -4.99
C ILE A 791 -31.25 12.13 -4.79
N GLY A 792 -32.03 11.95 -5.86
CA GLY A 792 -33.29 11.20 -5.83
C GLY A 792 -33.12 9.72 -5.47
N LEU A 793 -32.11 9.03 -6.03
CA LEU A 793 -31.84 7.62 -5.72
C LEU A 793 -31.38 7.40 -4.27
N ALA A 794 -30.58 8.31 -3.71
CA ALA A 794 -30.16 8.23 -2.31
C ALA A 794 -31.33 8.44 -1.33
N ALA A 795 -32.24 9.37 -1.64
CA ALA A 795 -33.46 9.59 -0.85
C ALA A 795 -34.45 8.42 -0.95
N VAL A 796 -34.60 7.82 -2.14
CA VAL A 796 -35.45 6.64 -2.34
C VAL A 796 -34.88 5.41 -1.64
N LEU A 797 -33.57 5.19 -1.68
CA LEU A 797 -32.92 4.08 -0.96
C LEU A 797 -33.00 4.25 0.56
N ALA A 798 -32.88 5.49 1.07
CA ALA A 798 -33.08 5.78 2.49
C ALA A 798 -34.54 5.57 2.92
N ALA A 799 -35.52 5.97 2.10
CA ALA A 799 -36.95 5.76 2.36
C ALA A 799 -37.32 4.26 2.32
N VAL A 800 -36.79 3.50 1.35
CA VAL A 800 -36.99 2.05 1.26
C VAL A 800 -36.33 1.31 2.43
N GLY A 801 -35.12 1.73 2.82
CA GLY A 801 -34.44 1.20 4.00
C GLY A 801 -35.18 1.49 5.31
N GLY A 802 -35.74 2.69 5.45
CA GLY A 802 -36.60 3.09 6.58
C GLY A 802 -37.92 2.32 6.64
N ALA A 803 -38.57 2.11 5.49
CA ALA A 803 -39.81 1.34 5.40
C ALA A 803 -39.59 -0.15 5.70
N LEU A 804 -38.49 -0.75 5.21
CA LEU A 804 -38.12 -2.14 5.48
C LEU A 804 -37.77 -2.37 6.96
N THR A 805 -37.04 -1.43 7.58
CA THR A 805 -36.72 -1.51 9.02
C THR A 805 -37.95 -1.31 9.90
N TRP A 806 -38.87 -0.42 9.53
CA TRP A 806 -40.16 -0.24 10.21
C TRP A 806 -41.07 -1.48 10.07
N TRP A 807 -41.18 -2.04 8.87
CA TRP A 807 -41.96 -3.26 8.60
C TRP A 807 -41.40 -4.50 9.31
N MET A 808 -40.07 -4.66 9.35
CA MET A 808 -39.42 -5.74 10.12
C MET A 808 -39.61 -5.56 11.64
N ARG A 809 -39.60 -4.33 12.16
CA ARG A 809 -39.93 -4.05 13.57
C ARG A 809 -41.38 -4.41 13.92
N ARG A 810 -42.31 -4.16 12.99
CA ARG A 810 -43.73 -4.47 13.18
C ARG A 810 -44.04 -5.97 13.11
N ARG A 811 -43.31 -6.74 12.30
CA ARG A 811 -43.40 -8.21 12.28
C ARG A 811 -42.81 -8.86 13.54
N ARG A 812 -41.73 -8.32 14.10
CA ARG A 812 -41.13 -8.84 15.34
C ARG A 812 -41.98 -8.59 16.60
N THR A 813 -42.88 -7.60 16.57
CA THR A 813 -43.84 -7.35 17.66
C THR A 813 -45.13 -8.16 17.52
N ALA A 814 -45.44 -8.69 16.33
CA ALA A 814 -46.63 -9.51 16.08
C ALA A 814 -46.41 -11.04 16.23
N SER A 815 -45.17 -11.48 16.49
CA SER A 815 -44.84 -12.91 16.70
C SER A 815 -44.54 -13.25 18.17
N GLY A 816 -44.99 -12.40 19.10
CA GLY A 816 -44.83 -12.58 20.55
C GLY A 816 -46.04 -13.16 21.27
N ASP A 817 -47.15 -13.46 20.59
CA ASP A 817 -48.31 -14.15 21.15
C ASP A 817 -48.72 -15.31 20.24
N ARG A 818 -48.12 -16.48 20.50
CA ARG A 818 -48.72 -17.83 20.46
C ARG A 818 -47.73 -18.88 20.89
#